data_AF-A0A2V9AA84-F1
#
_entry.id   AF-A0A2V9AA84-F1
#
_cell.length_a   1.000
_cell.length_b   1.000
_cell.length_c   1.000
_cell.angle_alpha   90.00
_cell.angle_beta   90.00
_cell.angle_gamma   90.00
#
_symmetry.space_group_name_H-M   'P 1'
#
loop_
_entity.id
_entity.type
_entity.pdbx_description
1 polymer ?
#
loop_
_entity_poly.entity_id
_entity_poly.type
_entity_poly.pdbx_seq_one_letter_code
_entity_poly.pdbx_strand_id
1 'polypeptide(L)'
;MAIGTSPSPPHAVRFGVFEVDLDTGEVRKAGIRQKLAGQPFQLLQALLERPGEIVTRDELRQRIWPENKFVDYDLALKKAVNRVREVLGDSVESPRFIETIPRRGYRFILPVTLHERNGYTLAVPGPPPAKRTRRAASLLAVAGVALGSSAFALLWISQQIPTLEVGQYARLTNDGRDKSGNISPGIPSPIITDGVRLYFVEPTGGAGISGLVQVSAAGGDIRPVPNPLLNVRLAGISPDRTHLLVGDMARPTAVEAPFYSLPTLGSSMQRLGDFQAHDASWSPNGLRLSYAAGDSLFLARQDGSSAKLLLSGRGAISWPRWSPDGSYLRFTVTQPRTQDNSIWEISLDGKHLREVSGNWSLPGDKCCGSWMPDGKYFVFQNSYLDRSKIYAVPERTLPFSKTGLLGLTPGPIWGSAPSPSTDGKKLFFIGWQPRTEPIRYDLGLKRFVPFLSGISTDALYFTRDGQWVAYTQYPEGSLWRSRVDGSQRMQLTSGGVYAFRPRWSPDGTNIVFFGTSPHHPWKLYLLPAKGGTPKQLIFDDANEGDPTWSPDGKKIAFGRLPWLLGASEQPFLYIVDLRSMQVTPVPGSQGLFSPRWSPSGRYLVALNADSTKLMLYDFETSQWRQLAQGMLGNPEWPGMDACVYAVDVQTMTIERIRVSDGKRDPVVNLNSERLAFTGLGPWTGLAPDDSVLALRDLSVQEIYSVELKTH
;
A
#
# COMPACT_ATOMS: atom_id res chain seq x y z
N MET A 1 34.24 11.57 -63.69
CA MET A 1 34.99 11.78 -62.44
C MET A 1 34.82 13.22 -62.01
N ALA A 2 33.98 13.45 -60.99
CA ALA A 2 33.95 14.67 -60.19
C ALA A 2 33.28 14.28 -58.87
N ILE A 3 34.10 14.12 -57.83
CA ILE A 3 33.65 13.79 -56.48
C ILE A 3 33.25 15.12 -55.82
N GLY A 4 31.95 15.32 -55.65
CA GLY A 4 31.42 16.37 -54.77
C GLY A 4 31.59 15.92 -53.32
N THR A 5 32.46 16.59 -52.57
CA THR A 5 32.58 16.44 -51.13
C THR A 5 31.41 17.15 -50.45
N SER A 6 30.49 16.39 -49.84
CA SER A 6 29.57 16.91 -48.83
C SER A 6 30.36 17.31 -47.57
N PRO A 7 30.07 18.45 -46.93
CA PRO A 7 30.75 18.85 -45.70
C PRO A 7 30.35 17.93 -44.53
N SER A 8 31.33 17.50 -43.74
CA SER A 8 31.11 16.77 -42.48
C SER A 8 30.32 17.65 -41.47
N PRO A 9 29.37 17.08 -40.71
CA PRO A 9 28.59 17.88 -39.77
C PRO A 9 29.44 18.41 -38.60
N PRO A 10 29.12 19.59 -38.04
CA PRO A 10 29.87 20.21 -36.93
C PRO A 10 29.68 19.48 -35.60
N HIS A 11 30.78 19.28 -34.85
CA HIS A 11 30.88 18.28 -33.77
C HIS A 11 30.64 18.79 -32.33
N ALA A 12 30.36 20.08 -32.14
CA ALA A 12 29.93 20.64 -30.85
C ALA A 12 28.77 21.63 -31.02
N VAL A 13 27.68 21.42 -30.28
CA VAL A 13 26.45 22.22 -30.30
C VAL A 13 26.38 23.06 -29.03
N ARG A 14 26.18 24.37 -29.17
CA ARG A 14 25.98 25.28 -28.02
C ARG A 14 24.60 25.90 -28.04
N PHE A 15 23.95 25.96 -26.89
CA PHE A 15 22.67 26.65 -26.70
C PHE A 15 22.53 27.14 -25.26
N GLY A 16 22.18 28.42 -25.07
CA GLY A 16 22.18 29.04 -23.75
C GLY A 16 23.52 28.87 -23.02
N VAL A 17 23.51 28.26 -21.83
CA VAL A 17 24.70 27.96 -21.02
C VAL A 17 25.24 26.53 -21.25
N PHE A 18 24.71 25.80 -22.23
CA PHE A 18 25.03 24.40 -22.48
C PHE A 18 25.93 24.22 -23.69
N GLU A 19 26.85 23.28 -23.57
CA GLU A 19 27.71 22.79 -24.65
C GLU A 19 27.54 21.26 -24.72
N VAL A 20 27.22 20.75 -25.91
CA VAL A 20 27.01 19.33 -26.16
C VAL A 20 27.99 18.87 -27.23
N ASP A 21 28.82 17.91 -26.87
CA ASP A 21 29.71 17.22 -27.79
C ASP A 21 29.01 15.94 -28.26
N LEU A 22 28.69 15.90 -29.56
CA LEU A 22 27.84 14.85 -30.14
C LEU A 22 28.59 13.52 -30.30
N ASP A 23 29.92 13.52 -30.32
CA ASP A 23 30.72 12.29 -30.47
C ASP A 23 31.00 11.61 -29.15
N THR A 24 31.40 12.40 -28.15
CA THR A 24 31.79 11.90 -26.83
C THR A 24 30.58 11.64 -25.93
N GLY A 25 29.40 12.14 -26.30
CA GLY A 25 28.22 12.05 -25.48
C GLY A 25 28.23 13.02 -24.28
N GLU A 26 29.14 14.00 -24.26
CA GLU A 26 29.30 14.90 -23.13
C GLU A 26 28.39 16.13 -23.23
N VAL A 27 27.60 16.36 -22.18
CA VAL A 27 26.85 17.60 -21.97
C VAL A 27 27.53 18.40 -20.86
N ARG A 28 27.84 19.67 -21.09
CA ARG A 28 28.39 20.59 -20.10
C ARG A 28 27.47 21.78 -19.92
N LYS A 29 27.33 22.25 -18.67
CA LYS A 29 26.61 23.47 -18.31
C LYS A 29 27.62 24.43 -17.68
N ALA A 30 27.88 25.57 -18.31
CA ALA A 30 28.91 26.51 -17.88
C ALA A 30 30.27 25.85 -17.59
N GLY A 31 30.69 24.91 -18.46
CA GLY A 31 31.95 24.15 -18.31
C GLY A 31 31.89 22.92 -17.38
N ILE A 32 30.81 22.73 -16.61
CA ILE A 32 30.66 21.59 -15.68
C ILE A 32 29.91 20.44 -16.36
N ARG A 33 30.51 19.25 -16.38
CA ARG A 33 29.91 18.03 -16.96
C ARG A 33 28.61 17.64 -16.26
N GLN A 34 27.58 17.39 -17.06
CA GLN A 34 26.24 16.98 -16.65
C GLN A 34 26.04 15.48 -16.89
N LYS A 35 25.30 14.81 -16.00
CA LYS A 35 25.03 13.36 -16.10
C LYS A 35 23.83 13.08 -17.01
N LEU A 36 24.07 13.06 -18.32
CA LEU A 36 23.13 12.65 -19.37
C LEU A 36 23.82 11.65 -20.30
N ALA A 37 23.36 10.40 -20.34
CA ALA A 37 23.96 9.33 -21.14
C ALA A 37 22.87 8.32 -21.58
N GLY A 38 23.18 7.51 -22.60
CA GLY A 38 22.26 6.49 -23.12
C GLY A 38 21.07 7.10 -23.87
N GLN A 39 19.88 6.51 -23.71
CA GLN A 39 18.67 6.90 -24.47
C GLN A 39 18.25 8.37 -24.31
N PRO A 40 18.30 8.99 -23.11
CA PRO A 40 18.05 10.43 -22.98
C PRO A 40 19.05 11.31 -23.75
N PHE A 41 20.32 10.90 -23.85
CA PHE A 41 21.31 11.64 -24.64
C PHE A 41 21.02 11.53 -26.14
N GLN A 42 20.73 10.32 -26.63
CA GLN A 42 20.34 10.09 -28.03
C GLN A 42 19.08 10.87 -28.41
N LEU A 43 18.14 11.03 -27.48
CA LEU A 43 16.97 11.89 -27.66
C LEU A 43 17.36 13.36 -27.81
N LEU A 44 18.20 13.88 -26.92
CA LEU A 44 18.67 15.26 -27.00
C LEU A 44 19.43 15.50 -28.32
N GLN A 45 20.29 14.57 -28.73
CA GLN A 45 20.99 14.63 -30.01
C GLN A 45 20.02 14.71 -31.20
N ALA A 46 19.00 13.86 -31.24
CA ALA A 46 18.01 13.88 -32.32
C ALA A 46 17.25 15.20 -32.43
N LEU A 47 16.99 15.86 -31.29
CA LEU A 47 16.35 17.17 -31.23
C LEU A 47 17.29 18.32 -31.61
N LEU A 48 18.58 18.22 -31.29
CA LEU A 48 19.59 19.25 -31.59
C LEU A 48 20.06 19.25 -33.04
N GLU A 49 19.93 18.12 -33.74
CA GLU A 49 20.22 18.03 -35.18
C GLU A 49 19.20 18.76 -36.06
N ARG A 50 17.98 18.94 -35.56
CA ARG A 50 16.86 19.61 -36.26
C ARG A 50 16.19 20.66 -35.36
N PRO A 51 16.93 21.69 -34.91
CA PRO A 51 16.40 22.72 -34.01
C PRO A 51 15.26 23.49 -34.70
N GLY A 52 14.17 23.73 -33.98
CA GLY A 52 12.98 24.41 -34.49
C GLY A 52 11.99 23.51 -35.25
N GLU A 53 12.36 22.29 -35.59
CA GLU A 53 11.47 21.32 -36.25
C GLU A 53 10.86 20.32 -35.26
N ILE A 54 9.73 19.73 -35.67
CA ILE A 54 9.10 18.63 -34.90
C ILE A 54 9.80 17.33 -35.28
N VAL A 55 10.43 16.69 -34.29
CA VAL A 55 10.85 15.29 -34.40
C VAL A 55 9.73 14.42 -33.85
N THR A 56 9.18 13.57 -34.71
CA THR A 56 7.99 12.77 -34.43
C THR A 56 8.29 11.63 -33.45
N ARG A 57 7.25 11.13 -32.78
CA ARG A 57 7.38 9.98 -31.86
C ARG A 57 7.92 8.74 -32.58
N ASP A 58 7.52 8.50 -33.82
CA ASP A 58 7.97 7.35 -34.61
C ASP A 58 9.43 7.48 -35.07
N GLU A 59 9.88 8.69 -35.43
CA GLU A 59 11.30 8.95 -35.73
C GLU A 59 12.18 8.74 -34.49
N LEU A 60 11.76 9.27 -33.33
CA LEU A 60 12.46 9.03 -32.06
C LEU A 60 12.43 7.54 -31.68
N ARG A 61 11.41 6.80 -32.13
CA ARG A 61 11.28 5.36 -31.86
C ARG A 61 12.32 4.57 -32.58
N GLN A 62 12.32 4.70 -33.90
CA GLN A 62 13.25 3.98 -34.77
C GLN A 62 14.70 4.31 -34.42
N ARG A 63 14.97 5.55 -34.02
CA ARG A 63 16.32 6.03 -33.72
C ARG A 63 16.88 5.57 -32.38
N ILE A 64 16.08 5.57 -31.32
CA ILE A 64 16.56 5.29 -29.95
C ILE A 64 16.30 3.82 -29.56
N TRP A 65 15.29 3.19 -30.17
CA TRP A 65 14.90 1.80 -29.92
C TRP A 65 14.66 1.04 -31.25
N PRO A 66 15.74 0.59 -31.94
CA PRO A 66 15.59 -0.21 -33.16
C PRO A 66 14.86 -1.54 -32.91
N GLU A 67 14.17 -2.03 -33.94
CA GLU A 67 13.21 -3.15 -33.90
C GLU A 67 13.84 -4.44 -33.34
N ASN A 68 13.54 -4.74 -32.06
CA ASN A 68 13.59 -6.04 -31.37
C ASN A 68 13.59 -5.90 -29.82
N LYS A 69 13.13 -4.77 -29.26
CA LYS A 69 12.96 -4.58 -27.82
C LYS A 69 11.49 -4.37 -27.47
N PHE A 70 10.90 -5.31 -26.72
CA PHE A 70 9.57 -5.15 -26.11
C PHE A 70 9.67 -4.17 -24.94
N VAL A 71 9.39 -2.89 -25.19
CA VAL A 71 9.30 -1.83 -24.19
C VAL A 71 8.01 -1.04 -24.44
N ASP A 72 7.33 -0.62 -23.38
CA ASP A 72 6.28 0.39 -23.46
C ASP A 72 6.89 1.70 -23.96
N TYR A 73 6.71 1.95 -25.26
CA TYR A 73 7.40 3.00 -25.99
C TYR A 73 7.02 4.39 -25.49
N ASP A 74 5.74 4.61 -25.20
CA ASP A 74 5.25 5.90 -24.74
C ASP A 74 5.76 6.22 -23.34
N LEU A 75 5.82 5.22 -22.46
CA LEU A 75 6.40 5.37 -21.13
C LEU A 75 7.91 5.62 -21.19
N ALA A 76 8.63 4.90 -22.06
CA ALA A 76 10.08 5.05 -22.22
C ALA A 76 10.46 6.42 -22.81
N LEU A 77 9.73 6.88 -23.83
CA LEU A 77 9.90 8.20 -24.44
C LEU A 77 9.61 9.32 -23.43
N LYS A 78 8.53 9.19 -22.64
CA LYS A 78 8.19 10.16 -21.58
C LYS A 78 9.30 10.25 -20.52
N LYS A 79 9.85 9.10 -20.10
CA LYS A 79 10.99 9.05 -19.15
C LYS A 79 12.25 9.70 -19.74
N ALA A 80 12.56 9.42 -21.00
CA ALA A 80 13.73 9.99 -21.67
C ALA A 80 13.63 11.52 -21.80
N VAL A 81 12.48 12.04 -22.25
CA VAL A 81 12.26 13.50 -22.35
C VAL A 81 12.32 14.17 -20.99
N ASN A 82 11.68 13.60 -19.96
CA ASN A 82 11.74 14.16 -18.61
C ASN A 82 13.17 14.20 -18.08
N ARG A 83 13.99 13.18 -18.37
CA ARG A 83 15.40 13.18 -17.97
C ARG A 83 16.23 14.25 -18.67
N VAL A 84 15.96 14.51 -19.95
CA VAL A 84 16.59 15.63 -20.67
C VAL A 84 16.16 16.96 -20.06
N ARG A 85 14.86 17.14 -19.80
CA ARG A 85 14.32 18.35 -19.16
C ARG A 85 14.95 18.60 -17.78
N GLU A 86 15.10 17.58 -16.95
CA GLU A 86 15.78 17.71 -15.65
C GLU A 86 17.21 18.25 -15.79
N VAL A 87 17.99 17.73 -16.74
CA VAL A 87 19.38 18.16 -16.97
C VAL A 87 19.45 19.59 -17.52
N LEU A 88 18.52 19.95 -18.40
CA LEU A 88 18.44 21.31 -18.96
C LEU A 88 17.77 22.30 -18.00
N GLY A 89 17.12 21.83 -16.93
CA GLY A 89 16.30 22.64 -16.03
C GLY A 89 15.01 23.13 -16.69
N ASP A 90 14.42 22.34 -17.57
CA ASP A 90 13.25 22.69 -18.39
C ASP A 90 11.92 22.17 -17.78
N SER A 91 10.78 22.79 -18.13
CA SER A 91 9.45 22.44 -17.62
C SER A 91 8.46 22.12 -18.75
N VAL A 92 7.45 21.30 -18.48
CA VAL A 92 6.39 21.00 -19.46
C VAL A 92 5.38 22.14 -19.55
N GLU A 93 5.09 22.77 -18.41
CA GLU A 93 4.13 23.85 -18.23
C GLU A 93 4.68 25.19 -18.74
N SER A 94 6.02 25.36 -18.73
CA SER A 94 6.72 26.52 -19.28
C SER A 94 8.01 26.09 -20.01
N PRO A 95 7.90 25.57 -21.25
CA PRO A 95 9.05 25.03 -21.97
C PRO A 95 9.99 26.15 -22.44
N ARG A 96 11.27 26.00 -22.14
CA ARG A 96 12.38 26.87 -22.57
C ARG A 96 13.27 26.23 -23.62
N PHE A 97 13.37 24.89 -23.61
CA PHE A 97 14.25 24.16 -24.53
C PHE A 97 13.48 23.13 -25.36
N ILE A 98 12.58 22.35 -24.74
CA ILE A 98 11.84 21.28 -25.41
C ILE A 98 10.34 21.52 -25.26
N GLU A 99 9.67 21.76 -26.37
CA GLU A 99 8.22 21.86 -26.45
C GLU A 99 7.61 20.48 -26.75
N THR A 100 6.53 20.13 -26.03
CA THR A 100 5.75 18.91 -26.32
C THR A 100 4.63 19.25 -27.29
N ILE A 101 4.60 18.62 -28.46
CA ILE A 101 3.48 18.74 -29.40
C ILE A 101 2.56 17.52 -29.20
N PRO A 102 1.35 17.69 -28.61
CA PRO A 102 0.48 16.56 -28.25
C PRO A 102 0.25 15.61 -29.43
N ARG A 103 0.46 14.32 -29.19
CA ARG A 103 0.30 13.21 -30.16
C ARG A 103 1.18 13.27 -31.41
N ARG A 104 2.08 14.27 -31.56
CA ARG A 104 2.94 14.41 -32.75
C ARG A 104 4.41 14.16 -32.45
N GLY A 105 4.96 14.76 -31.40
CA GLY A 105 6.39 14.66 -31.11
C GLY A 105 6.92 15.75 -30.21
N TYR A 106 8.21 16.03 -30.34
CA TYR A 106 8.93 17.02 -29.55
C TYR A 106 9.70 17.95 -30.47
N ARG A 107 9.83 19.22 -30.05
CA ARG A 107 10.55 20.26 -30.80
C ARG A 107 11.54 20.94 -29.88
N PHE A 108 12.79 21.10 -30.33
CA PHE A 108 13.76 21.95 -29.65
C PHE A 108 13.53 23.40 -30.07
N ILE A 109 13.22 24.29 -29.13
CA ILE A 109 12.72 25.64 -29.44
C ILE A 109 13.77 26.75 -29.30
N LEU A 110 14.94 26.44 -28.72
CA LEU A 110 16.01 27.42 -28.56
C LEU A 110 16.99 27.37 -29.77
N PRO A 111 17.42 28.51 -30.32
CA PRO A 111 18.45 28.54 -31.36
C PRO A 111 19.75 27.88 -30.89
N VAL A 112 20.38 27.11 -31.76
CA VAL A 112 21.65 26.42 -31.49
C VAL A 112 22.76 26.98 -32.38
N THR A 113 23.97 27.11 -31.83
CA THR A 113 25.17 27.51 -32.58
C THR A 113 26.06 26.29 -32.76
N LEU A 114 26.43 26.01 -34.01
CA LEU A 114 27.30 24.90 -34.38
C LEU A 114 28.74 25.41 -34.55
N HIS A 115 29.71 24.77 -33.90
CA HIS A 115 31.13 25.11 -34.05
C HIS A 115 31.90 23.99 -34.75
N GLU A 116 32.59 24.33 -35.84
CA GLU A 116 33.54 23.44 -36.51
C GLU A 116 34.92 23.51 -35.84
N ARG A 117 35.59 22.36 -35.73
CA ARG A 117 36.94 22.26 -35.19
C ARG A 117 37.94 22.64 -36.28
N ASN A 118 38.29 23.92 -36.38
CA ASN A 118 39.47 24.31 -37.16
C ASN A 118 40.73 23.75 -36.48
N GLY A 119 41.36 22.79 -37.14
CA GLY A 119 42.72 22.37 -36.87
C GLY A 119 43.71 23.50 -37.17
N TYR A 120 44.93 23.31 -36.66
CA TYR A 120 46.12 24.17 -36.77
C TYR A 120 46.21 25.31 -35.76
N THR A 121 47.01 25.09 -34.70
CA THR A 121 47.79 26.17 -34.08
C THR A 121 49.25 25.82 -34.26
N LEU A 122 49.92 26.61 -35.09
CA LEU A 122 51.36 26.60 -35.35
C LEU A 122 52.14 26.85 -34.05
N ALA A 123 53.23 26.10 -33.89
CA ALA A 123 54.22 26.35 -32.87
C ALA A 123 54.93 27.69 -33.13
N VAL A 124 54.99 28.56 -32.12
CA VAL A 124 55.89 29.72 -32.05
C VAL A 124 56.89 29.46 -30.91
N PRO A 125 58.20 29.68 -31.09
CA PRO A 125 59.20 29.37 -30.07
C PRO A 125 59.12 30.35 -28.90
N GLY A 126 59.15 29.84 -27.67
CA GLY A 126 59.17 30.65 -26.46
C GLY A 126 60.57 31.22 -26.14
N PRO A 127 60.66 32.35 -25.42
CA PRO A 127 61.92 32.87 -24.87
C PRO A 127 62.36 32.07 -23.61
N PRO A 128 63.64 32.17 -23.16
CA PRO A 128 64.28 31.19 -22.28
C PRO A 128 63.79 31.25 -20.81
N PRO A 129 64.05 30.20 -20.00
CA PRO A 129 63.27 29.93 -18.80
C PRO A 129 63.71 30.78 -17.60
N ALA A 130 62.74 31.37 -16.90
CA ALA A 130 62.91 31.84 -15.54
C ALA A 130 62.67 30.68 -14.55
N LYS A 131 63.59 30.54 -13.58
CA LYS A 131 63.66 29.49 -12.57
C LYS A 131 62.35 29.32 -11.79
N ARG A 132 61.66 28.18 -11.98
CA ARG A 132 60.52 27.77 -11.14
C ARG A 132 61.00 27.15 -9.83
N THR A 133 60.52 27.73 -8.72
CA THR A 133 60.72 27.25 -7.35
C THR A 133 59.95 25.94 -7.10
N ARG A 134 60.59 25.01 -6.39
CA ARG A 134 60.14 23.63 -6.08
C ARG A 134 58.83 23.48 -5.27
N ARG A 135 58.07 24.56 -4.99
CA ARG A 135 56.89 24.50 -4.10
C ARG A 135 55.54 24.23 -4.80
N ALA A 136 55.43 24.41 -6.12
CA ALA A 136 54.15 24.20 -6.83
C ALA A 136 53.93 22.75 -7.30
N ALA A 137 55.00 21.97 -7.56
CA ALA A 137 54.89 20.58 -7.99
C ALA A 137 54.44 19.62 -6.87
N SER A 138 54.75 19.95 -5.61
CA SER A 138 54.32 19.17 -4.44
C SER A 138 52.83 19.35 -4.12
N LEU A 139 52.24 20.53 -4.34
CA LEU A 139 50.80 20.76 -4.11
C LEU A 139 49.91 20.04 -5.14
N LEU A 140 50.34 19.97 -6.40
CA LEU A 140 49.62 19.23 -7.45
C LEU A 140 49.77 17.70 -7.31
N ALA A 141 50.93 17.22 -6.85
CA ALA A 141 51.12 15.80 -6.53
C ALA A 141 50.27 15.37 -5.31
N VAL A 142 50.19 16.21 -4.27
CA VAL A 142 49.33 15.94 -3.11
C VAL A 142 47.84 15.98 -3.48
N ALA A 143 47.41 16.92 -4.34
CA ALA A 143 46.03 16.96 -4.85
C ALA A 143 45.69 15.74 -5.73
N GLY A 144 46.63 15.28 -6.57
CA GLY A 144 46.46 14.08 -7.39
C GLY A 144 46.40 12.79 -6.58
N VAL A 145 47.23 12.68 -5.52
CA VAL A 145 47.17 11.56 -4.58
C VAL A 145 45.89 11.61 -3.75
N ALA A 146 45.43 12.79 -3.32
CA ALA A 146 44.18 12.94 -2.58
C ALA A 146 42.93 12.64 -3.43
N LEU A 147 42.92 13.02 -4.70
CA LEU A 147 41.84 12.67 -5.63
C LEU A 147 41.87 11.19 -6.00
N GLY A 148 43.05 10.62 -6.22
CA GLY A 148 43.24 9.19 -6.47
C GLY A 148 42.84 8.33 -5.26
N SER A 149 43.21 8.74 -4.05
CA SER A 149 42.81 8.06 -2.81
C SER A 149 41.32 8.23 -2.51
N SER A 150 40.72 9.37 -2.82
CA SER A 150 39.27 9.59 -2.70
C SER A 150 38.50 8.75 -3.72
N ALA A 151 38.95 8.68 -4.97
CA ALA A 151 38.34 7.83 -6.00
C ALA A 151 38.50 6.34 -5.68
N PHE A 152 39.67 5.92 -5.18
CA PHE A 152 39.91 4.56 -4.72
C PHE A 152 39.07 4.23 -3.47
N ALA A 153 38.96 5.15 -2.51
CA ALA A 153 38.09 4.98 -1.35
C ALA A 153 36.62 4.87 -1.75
N LEU A 154 36.14 5.70 -2.70
CA LEU A 154 34.78 5.59 -3.22
C LEU A 154 34.54 4.29 -3.99
N LEU A 155 35.50 3.83 -4.80
CA LEU A 155 35.44 2.54 -5.48
C LEU A 155 35.44 1.37 -4.49
N TRP A 156 36.31 1.41 -3.49
CA TRP A 156 36.40 0.41 -2.43
C TRP A 156 35.13 0.37 -1.58
N ILE A 157 34.56 1.54 -1.20
CA ILE A 157 33.28 1.62 -0.51
C ILE A 157 32.13 1.13 -1.40
N SER A 158 32.15 1.44 -2.71
CA SER A 158 31.11 0.97 -3.64
C SER A 158 31.14 -0.54 -3.85
N GLN A 159 32.31 -1.17 -3.82
CA GLN A 159 32.46 -2.63 -3.84
C GLN A 159 32.02 -3.29 -2.53
N GLN A 160 31.88 -2.52 -1.44
CA GLN A 160 31.35 -3.01 -0.16
C GLN A 160 29.83 -2.86 -0.03
N ILE A 161 29.14 -2.27 -1.01
CA ILE A 161 27.68 -2.31 -1.05
C ILE A 161 27.29 -3.63 -1.68
N PRO A 162 26.76 -4.59 -0.91
CA PRO A 162 26.29 -5.84 -1.47
C PRO A 162 25.17 -5.54 -2.47
N THR A 163 25.05 -6.37 -3.49
CA THR A 163 23.89 -6.34 -4.39
C THR A 163 23.00 -7.53 -4.10
N LEU A 164 21.69 -7.33 -4.12
CA LEU A 164 20.71 -8.38 -3.87
C LEU A 164 19.95 -8.67 -5.15
N GLU A 165 20.12 -9.89 -5.65
CA GLU A 165 19.44 -10.39 -6.83
C GLU A 165 18.26 -11.28 -6.41
N VAL A 166 17.12 -11.06 -7.06
CA VAL A 166 15.88 -11.81 -6.83
C VAL A 166 15.81 -12.96 -7.83
N GLY A 167 15.77 -14.18 -7.31
CA GLY A 167 15.68 -15.42 -8.08
C GLY A 167 14.25 -15.92 -8.26
N GLN A 168 14.09 -17.24 -8.21
CA GLN A 168 12.80 -17.89 -8.45
C GLN A 168 11.85 -17.76 -7.25
N TYR A 169 10.56 -17.74 -7.56
CA TYR A 169 9.47 -17.80 -6.58
C TYR A 169 8.88 -19.20 -6.54
N ALA A 170 8.54 -19.66 -5.34
CA ALA A 170 7.83 -20.92 -5.13
C ALA A 170 6.70 -20.75 -4.11
N ARG A 171 5.54 -21.37 -4.39
CA ARG A 171 4.43 -21.47 -3.45
C ARG A 171 4.64 -22.72 -2.58
N LEU A 172 4.66 -22.54 -1.26
CA LEU A 172 4.99 -23.61 -0.31
C LEU A 172 3.76 -24.29 0.30
N THR A 173 2.62 -23.59 0.36
CA THR A 173 1.34 -24.10 0.85
C THR A 173 0.26 -23.99 -0.23
N ASN A 174 -0.78 -24.83 -0.18
CA ASN A 174 -1.85 -24.84 -1.18
C ASN A 174 -3.20 -25.28 -0.60
N ASP A 175 -3.59 -24.71 0.53
CA ASP A 175 -4.86 -25.04 1.19
C ASP A 175 -5.90 -23.92 1.12
N GLY A 176 -5.53 -22.74 0.61
CA GLY A 176 -6.41 -21.58 0.44
C GLY A 176 -6.91 -20.98 1.76
N ARG A 177 -6.31 -21.35 2.89
CA ARG A 177 -6.72 -20.90 4.22
C ARG A 177 -6.02 -19.60 4.58
N ASP A 178 -6.71 -18.81 5.38
CA ASP A 178 -6.19 -17.58 5.95
C ASP A 178 -4.95 -17.86 6.81
N LYS A 179 -3.89 -17.09 6.59
CA LYS A 179 -2.60 -17.15 7.31
C LYS A 179 -2.34 -15.85 8.09
N SER A 180 -3.29 -14.91 8.04
CA SER A 180 -3.25 -13.63 8.72
C SER A 180 -3.72 -13.76 10.17
N GLY A 181 -2.94 -14.47 10.99
CA GLY A 181 -3.00 -14.20 12.44
C GLY A 181 -2.56 -12.75 12.71
N ASN A 182 -2.94 -12.18 13.86
CA ASN A 182 -2.55 -10.81 14.21
C ASN A 182 -1.93 -10.75 15.61
N ILE A 183 -0.75 -10.13 15.75
CA ILE A 183 -0.15 -9.84 17.07
C ILE A 183 -0.75 -8.60 17.72
N SER A 184 -1.26 -7.67 16.91
CA SER A 184 -1.95 -6.45 17.32
C SER A 184 -2.87 -6.00 16.17
N PRO A 185 -3.85 -5.10 16.39
CA PRO A 185 -4.68 -4.58 15.30
C PRO A 185 -3.82 -4.04 14.14
N GLY A 186 -4.03 -4.55 12.93
CA GLY A 186 -3.28 -4.16 11.74
C GLY A 186 -1.84 -4.72 11.63
N ILE A 187 -1.36 -5.50 12.59
CA ILE A 187 -0.03 -6.11 12.59
C ILE A 187 -0.15 -7.64 12.51
N PRO A 188 0.35 -8.27 11.43
CA PRO A 188 0.20 -9.71 11.23
C PRO A 188 1.01 -10.52 12.24
N SER A 189 0.81 -11.84 12.29
CA SER A 189 1.69 -12.76 12.99
C SER A 189 2.92 -13.08 12.13
N PRO A 190 4.12 -13.22 12.72
CA PRO A 190 5.32 -13.54 11.98
C PRO A 190 5.28 -14.98 11.46
N ILE A 191 5.95 -15.22 10.32
CA ILE A 191 6.44 -16.55 9.96
C ILE A 191 7.79 -16.75 10.66
N ILE A 192 7.96 -17.89 11.30
CA ILE A 192 9.19 -18.25 12.00
C ILE A 192 9.77 -19.53 11.39
N THR A 193 11.09 -19.67 11.30
CA THR A 193 11.74 -20.86 10.73
C THR A 193 12.82 -21.42 11.64
N ASP A 194 12.96 -22.75 11.67
CA ASP A 194 14.11 -23.45 12.26
C ASP A 194 15.18 -23.82 11.21
N GLY A 195 14.94 -23.49 9.93
CA GLY A 195 15.79 -23.83 8.78
C GLY A 195 15.26 -25.00 7.94
N VAL A 196 14.45 -25.90 8.51
CA VAL A 196 13.84 -27.04 7.79
C VAL A 196 12.32 -26.95 7.73
N ARG A 197 11.71 -26.19 8.64
CA ARG A 197 10.28 -25.97 8.80
C ARG A 197 9.97 -24.49 8.92
N LEU A 198 8.74 -24.15 8.57
CA LEU A 198 8.12 -22.85 8.81
C LEU A 198 6.99 -23.02 9.81
N TYR A 199 6.90 -22.12 10.77
CA TYR A 199 5.88 -22.03 11.81
C TYR A 199 5.09 -20.75 11.64
N PHE A 200 3.78 -20.86 11.73
CA PHE A 200 2.85 -19.76 11.56
C PHE A 200 1.52 -20.14 12.22
N VAL A 201 0.57 -19.21 12.23
CA VAL A 201 -0.73 -19.40 12.85
C VAL A 201 -1.84 -19.35 11.80
N GLU A 202 -2.87 -20.16 11.98
CA GLU A 202 -4.09 -20.15 11.15
C GLU A 202 -5.34 -20.06 12.04
N PRO A 203 -6.39 -19.33 11.62
CA PRO A 203 -7.67 -19.30 12.33
C PRO A 203 -8.31 -20.70 12.43
N THR A 204 -8.76 -21.09 13.63
CA THR A 204 -9.29 -22.44 13.91
C THR A 204 -10.83 -22.52 13.96
N GLY A 205 -11.53 -21.61 13.29
CA GLY A 205 -13.01 -21.63 13.15
C GLY A 205 -13.78 -21.00 14.30
N GLY A 206 -13.12 -20.59 15.40
CA GLY A 206 -13.65 -19.65 16.39
C GLY A 206 -13.20 -18.23 16.08
N ALA A 207 -14.11 -17.25 16.15
CA ALA A 207 -13.78 -15.85 15.88
C ALA A 207 -12.62 -15.38 16.78
N GLY A 208 -11.48 -15.01 16.16
CA GLY A 208 -10.29 -14.54 16.87
C GLY A 208 -9.46 -15.62 17.57
N ILE A 209 -9.68 -16.91 17.28
CA ILE A 209 -8.88 -18.02 17.78
C ILE A 209 -7.95 -18.54 16.68
N SER A 210 -6.66 -18.60 16.96
CA SER A 210 -5.64 -19.09 16.03
C SER A 210 -4.87 -20.27 16.63
N GLY A 211 -4.63 -21.28 15.79
CA GLY A 211 -3.83 -22.46 16.11
C GLY A 211 -2.43 -22.37 15.49
N LEU A 212 -1.44 -22.93 16.19
CA LEU A 212 -0.07 -23.02 15.67
C LEU A 212 0.08 -24.21 14.72
N VAL A 213 0.60 -23.93 13.53
CA VAL A 213 0.83 -24.92 12.47
C VAL A 213 2.25 -24.82 11.93
N GLN A 214 2.66 -25.85 11.20
CA GLN A 214 3.96 -25.93 10.55
C GLN A 214 3.87 -26.53 9.15
N VAL A 215 4.82 -26.18 8.29
CA VAL A 215 5.06 -26.80 6.97
C VAL A 215 6.56 -26.97 6.74
N SER A 216 6.97 -27.89 5.87
CA SER A 216 8.37 -27.95 5.42
C SER A 216 8.78 -26.64 4.73
N ALA A 217 10.03 -26.21 4.92
CA ALA A 217 10.60 -25.08 4.19
C ALA A 217 10.74 -25.35 2.67
N ALA A 218 10.60 -26.60 2.24
CA ALA A 218 10.49 -27.00 0.83
C ALA A 218 9.04 -26.98 0.30
N GLY A 219 8.05 -26.76 1.17
CA GLY A 219 6.62 -26.83 0.88
C GLY A 219 6.01 -28.20 1.13
N GLY A 220 4.68 -28.27 1.07
CA GLY A 220 3.91 -29.49 1.26
C GLY A 220 2.74 -29.31 2.23
N ASP A 221 2.31 -30.42 2.84
CA ASP A 221 1.15 -30.43 3.73
C ASP A 221 1.43 -29.71 5.05
N ILE A 222 0.44 -28.90 5.46
CA ILE A 222 0.46 -28.21 6.74
C ILE A 222 0.05 -29.19 7.85
N ARG A 223 0.75 -29.12 8.98
CA ARG A 223 0.49 -29.95 10.16
C ARG A 223 0.34 -29.09 11.41
N PRO A 224 -0.56 -29.41 12.33
CA PRO A 224 -0.61 -28.74 13.62
C PRO A 224 0.69 -28.96 14.41
N VAL A 225 1.08 -27.98 15.22
CA VAL A 225 2.15 -28.12 16.20
C VAL A 225 1.50 -28.45 17.55
N PRO A 226 1.74 -29.64 18.13
CA PRO A 226 1.14 -30.03 19.41
C PRO A 226 1.47 -29.04 20.52
N ASN A 227 0.44 -28.45 21.12
CA ASN A 227 0.57 -27.53 22.25
C ASN A 227 -0.78 -27.48 23.01
N PRO A 228 -0.79 -27.11 24.30
CA PRO A 228 -2.02 -27.08 25.10
C PRO A 228 -2.79 -25.75 25.00
N LEU A 229 -2.36 -24.77 24.18
CA LEU A 229 -3.01 -23.47 24.08
C LEU A 229 -4.21 -23.54 23.14
N LEU A 230 -5.31 -22.90 23.56
CA LEU A 230 -6.49 -22.74 22.71
C LEU A 230 -6.30 -21.66 21.65
N ASN A 231 -5.55 -20.61 21.98
CA ASN A 231 -5.31 -19.47 21.10
C ASN A 231 -3.84 -19.04 21.20
N VAL A 232 -3.07 -19.32 20.15
CA VAL A 232 -1.63 -19.13 20.14
C VAL A 232 -1.27 -17.80 19.51
N ARG A 233 -0.46 -17.00 20.20
CA ARG A 233 0.31 -15.91 19.60
C ARG A 233 1.74 -16.36 19.33
N LEU A 234 2.22 -16.24 18.10
CA LEU A 234 3.61 -16.56 17.74
C LEU A 234 4.43 -15.27 17.67
N ALA A 235 5.61 -15.22 18.32
CA ALA A 235 6.44 -14.01 18.36
C ALA A 235 7.88 -14.21 17.84
N GLY A 236 8.49 -15.35 18.15
CA GLY A 236 9.90 -15.59 17.83
C GLY A 236 10.36 -17.03 18.01
N ILE A 237 11.67 -17.25 17.87
CA ILE A 237 12.35 -18.53 18.10
C ILE A 237 13.69 -18.29 18.80
N SER A 238 14.11 -19.24 19.62
CA SER A 238 15.40 -19.20 20.29
C SER A 238 16.54 -19.25 19.28
N PRO A 239 17.74 -18.72 19.60
CA PRO A 239 18.86 -18.68 18.65
C PRO A 239 19.33 -20.05 18.16
N ASP A 240 19.26 -21.05 19.02
CA ASP A 240 19.54 -22.46 18.70
C ASP A 240 18.41 -23.14 17.90
N ARG A 241 17.32 -22.41 17.62
CA ARG A 241 16.15 -22.84 16.86
C ARG A 241 15.36 -24.00 17.48
N THR A 242 15.58 -24.30 18.76
CA THR A 242 14.92 -25.45 19.41
C THR A 242 13.61 -25.09 20.10
N HIS A 243 13.37 -23.82 20.43
CA HIS A 243 12.18 -23.36 21.16
C HIS A 243 11.51 -22.16 20.48
N LEU A 244 10.19 -22.21 20.31
CA LEU A 244 9.34 -21.11 19.87
C LEU A 244 8.94 -20.25 21.07
N LEU A 245 8.82 -18.94 20.83
CA LEU A 245 8.27 -17.98 21.77
C LEU A 245 6.79 -17.77 21.46
N VAL A 246 5.93 -18.22 22.37
CA VAL A 246 4.48 -18.21 22.17
C VAL A 246 3.74 -17.52 23.33
N GLY A 247 2.69 -16.78 23.02
CA GLY A 247 1.79 -16.15 23.99
C GLY A 247 0.46 -16.90 24.09
N ASP A 248 -0.08 -16.97 25.31
CA ASP A 248 -1.39 -17.58 25.58
C ASP A 248 -2.51 -16.53 25.55
N MET A 249 -3.22 -16.48 24.42
CA MET A 249 -4.33 -15.55 24.22
C MET A 249 -5.63 -16.11 24.79
N ALA A 250 -5.68 -16.32 26.11
CA ALA A 250 -6.82 -16.90 26.83
C ALA A 250 -8.18 -16.23 26.53
N ARG A 251 -8.17 -14.98 26.04
CA ARG A 251 -9.34 -14.28 25.49
C ARG A 251 -9.02 -13.71 24.10
N PRO A 252 -9.88 -13.91 23.08
CA PRO A 252 -9.68 -13.37 21.74
C PRO A 252 -9.54 -11.83 21.67
N THR A 253 -10.10 -11.11 22.65
CA THR A 253 -10.06 -9.64 22.72
C THR A 253 -8.89 -9.09 23.53
N ALA A 254 -8.11 -9.92 24.21
CA ALA A 254 -6.95 -9.46 24.94
C ALA A 254 -5.88 -8.99 23.94
N VAL A 255 -5.21 -7.87 24.26
CA VAL A 255 -4.10 -7.36 23.45
C VAL A 255 -2.81 -8.05 23.89
N GLU A 256 -2.60 -8.11 25.20
CA GLU A 256 -1.42 -8.68 25.85
C GLU A 256 -1.71 -10.03 26.49
N ALA A 257 -0.67 -10.86 26.59
CA ALA A 257 -0.72 -12.21 27.14
C ALA A 257 0.59 -12.59 27.85
N PRO A 258 0.54 -13.56 28.77
CA PRO A 258 1.75 -14.21 29.28
C PRO A 258 2.44 -15.02 28.17
N PHE A 259 3.77 -15.05 28.22
CA PHE A 259 4.61 -15.74 27.23
C PHE A 259 5.26 -17.01 27.78
N TYR A 260 5.50 -17.94 26.86
CA TYR A 260 6.03 -19.27 27.12
C TYR A 260 7.10 -19.64 26.09
N SER A 261 8.05 -20.46 26.52
CA SER A 261 8.96 -21.21 25.66
C SER A 261 8.32 -22.56 25.33
N LEU A 262 8.11 -22.84 24.05
CA LEU A 262 7.53 -24.08 23.52
C LEU A 262 8.59 -24.80 22.66
N PRO A 263 9.02 -26.04 23.00
CA PRO A 263 9.91 -26.82 22.15
C PRO A 263 9.32 -27.00 20.73
N THR A 264 10.17 -26.88 19.71
CA THR A 264 9.82 -27.18 18.31
C THR A 264 9.49 -28.66 18.06
N LEU A 265 9.86 -29.51 19.02
CA LEU A 265 9.58 -30.93 19.08
C LEU A 265 9.04 -31.24 20.48
N GLY A 266 7.76 -31.58 20.57
CA GLY A 266 7.05 -31.84 21.83
C GLY A 266 6.00 -30.78 22.15
N SER A 267 5.38 -30.88 23.34
CA SER A 267 4.24 -30.04 23.74
C SER A 267 4.38 -29.43 25.15
N SER A 268 5.47 -29.72 25.86
CA SER A 268 5.71 -29.21 27.22
C SER A 268 6.20 -27.76 27.15
N MET A 269 5.37 -26.82 27.60
CA MET A 269 5.72 -25.40 27.59
C MET A 269 6.22 -24.92 28.95
N GLN A 270 7.15 -23.97 28.94
CA GLN A 270 7.66 -23.31 30.14
C GLN A 270 7.28 -21.83 30.15
N ARG A 271 6.66 -21.36 31.23
CA ARG A 271 6.33 -19.93 31.40
C ARG A 271 7.59 -19.08 31.53
N LEU A 272 7.61 -17.92 30.89
CA LEU A 272 8.70 -16.95 30.94
C LEU A 272 8.30 -15.77 31.83
N GLY A 273 8.93 -15.67 33.00
CA GLY A 273 8.69 -14.59 33.96
C GLY A 273 7.21 -14.43 34.33
N ASP A 274 6.89 -13.23 34.81
CA ASP A 274 5.51 -12.83 35.14
C ASP A 274 5.13 -11.52 34.42
N PHE A 275 5.55 -11.41 33.15
CA PHE A 275 5.22 -10.27 32.30
C PHE A 275 4.04 -10.61 31.37
N GLN A 276 3.33 -9.56 30.96
CA GLN A 276 2.35 -9.61 29.88
C GLN A 276 2.84 -8.73 28.75
N ALA A 277 2.68 -9.21 27.53
CA ALA A 277 3.15 -8.55 26.32
C ALA A 277 2.27 -8.94 25.14
N HIS A 278 2.33 -8.17 24.06
CA HIS A 278 1.73 -8.57 22.78
C HIS A 278 2.77 -8.99 21.76
N ASP A 279 4.06 -8.74 21.97
CA ASP A 279 5.14 -9.25 21.14
C ASP A 279 6.47 -9.33 21.90
N ALA A 280 7.37 -10.21 21.48
CA ALA A 280 8.65 -10.44 22.12
C ALA A 280 9.68 -11.13 21.20
N SER A 281 10.97 -11.00 21.53
CA SER A 281 12.05 -11.62 20.75
C SER A 281 13.28 -11.90 21.61
N TRP A 282 13.86 -13.09 21.49
CA TRP A 282 15.15 -13.40 22.11
C TRP A 282 16.31 -12.71 21.39
N SER A 283 17.32 -12.32 22.16
CA SER A 283 18.57 -11.79 21.61
C SER A 283 19.33 -12.86 20.83
N PRO A 284 20.17 -12.50 19.84
CA PRO A 284 20.91 -13.46 19.02
C PRO A 284 21.85 -14.38 19.82
N ASN A 285 22.33 -13.91 20.96
CA ASN A 285 23.16 -14.70 21.89
C ASN A 285 22.35 -15.52 22.90
N GLY A 286 21.02 -15.40 22.90
CA GLY A 286 20.10 -16.14 23.77
C GLY A 286 20.03 -15.65 25.21
N LEU A 287 20.85 -14.68 25.63
CA LEU A 287 20.96 -14.28 27.03
C LEU A 287 19.90 -13.28 27.49
N ARG A 288 19.20 -12.62 26.56
CA ARG A 288 18.21 -11.58 26.83
C ARG A 288 16.93 -11.80 26.04
N LEU A 289 15.88 -11.15 26.52
CA LEU A 289 14.58 -11.07 25.88
C LEU A 289 14.21 -9.59 25.72
N SER A 290 13.70 -9.20 24.57
CA SER A 290 12.96 -7.95 24.41
C SER A 290 11.47 -8.26 24.33
N TYR A 291 10.63 -7.39 24.89
CA TYR A 291 9.18 -7.53 24.76
C TYR A 291 8.50 -6.16 24.74
N ALA A 292 7.38 -6.09 24.04
CA ALA A 292 6.56 -4.91 23.91
C ALA A 292 5.24 -5.09 24.68
N ALA A 293 4.88 -4.08 25.46
CA ALA A 293 3.64 -4.01 26.21
C ALA A 293 3.14 -2.55 26.17
N GLY A 294 1.90 -2.36 25.73
CA GLY A 294 1.30 -1.06 25.48
C GLY A 294 2.12 -0.22 24.51
N ASP A 295 2.59 0.94 24.99
CA ASP A 295 3.44 1.89 24.26
C ASP A 295 4.93 1.76 24.59
N SER A 296 5.30 0.68 25.26
CA SER A 296 6.58 0.52 25.94
C SER A 296 7.34 -0.72 25.47
N LEU A 297 8.67 -0.59 25.43
CA LEU A 297 9.62 -1.63 25.07
C LEU A 297 10.52 -1.94 26.27
N PHE A 298 10.66 -3.22 26.58
CA PHE A 298 11.40 -3.71 27.75
C PHE A 298 12.54 -4.65 27.33
N LEU A 299 13.56 -4.73 28.19
CA LEU A 299 14.62 -5.72 28.15
C LEU A 299 14.59 -6.56 29.43
N ALA A 300 14.65 -7.87 29.30
CA ALA A 300 14.69 -8.83 30.39
C ALA A 300 15.80 -9.87 30.17
N ARG A 301 16.04 -10.70 31.18
CA ARG A 301 16.82 -11.95 31.02
C ARG A 301 16.07 -12.91 30.10
N GLN A 302 16.76 -13.93 29.58
CA GLN A 302 16.20 -14.95 28.67
C GLN A 302 14.94 -15.65 29.21
N ASP A 303 14.80 -15.74 30.53
CA ASP A 303 13.69 -16.35 31.24
C ASP A 303 12.53 -15.36 31.55
N GLY A 304 12.63 -14.11 31.08
CA GLY A 304 11.65 -13.06 31.34
C GLY A 304 11.82 -12.32 32.67
N SER A 305 12.81 -12.67 33.49
CA SER A 305 13.07 -12.02 34.77
C SER A 305 13.88 -10.72 34.63
N SER A 306 13.92 -9.92 35.71
CA SER A 306 14.70 -8.67 35.77
C SER A 306 14.39 -7.69 34.64
N ALA A 307 13.11 -7.55 34.29
CA ALA A 307 12.68 -6.65 33.24
C ALA A 307 13.02 -5.18 33.57
N LYS A 308 13.52 -4.47 32.56
CA LYS A 308 13.86 -3.05 32.62
C LYS A 308 13.24 -2.34 31.42
N LEU A 309 12.60 -1.20 31.68
CA LEU A 309 12.09 -0.32 30.63
C LEU A 309 13.26 0.21 29.78
N LEU A 310 13.14 0.07 28.46
CA LEU A 310 14.09 0.62 27.49
C LEU A 310 13.54 1.91 26.84
N LEU A 311 12.26 1.94 26.51
CA LEU A 311 11.59 3.08 25.86
C LEU A 311 10.08 3.07 26.16
N SER A 312 9.46 4.25 26.24
CA SER A 312 7.99 4.43 26.31
C SER A 312 7.52 5.73 25.62
N GLY A 313 6.21 5.88 25.41
CA GLY A 313 5.59 7.16 25.04
C GLY A 313 5.64 7.55 23.55
N ARG A 314 5.83 6.60 22.63
CA ARG A 314 5.97 6.87 21.18
C ARG A 314 4.77 6.45 20.32
N GLY A 315 3.75 5.85 20.94
CA GLY A 315 2.72 5.09 20.25
C GLY A 315 2.84 3.60 20.58
N ALA A 316 1.93 2.78 20.08
CA ALA A 316 1.99 1.34 20.34
C ALA A 316 3.24 0.75 19.67
N ILE A 317 4.08 0.07 20.45
CA ILE A 317 5.33 -0.52 19.96
C ILE A 317 5.07 -1.99 19.63
N SER A 318 5.48 -2.49 18.48
CA SER A 318 5.34 -3.90 18.10
C SER A 318 6.53 -4.38 17.25
N TRP A 319 6.62 -5.68 16.99
CA TRP A 319 7.64 -6.27 16.12
C TRP A 319 9.10 -5.97 16.53
N PRO A 320 9.50 -6.12 17.81
CA PRO A 320 10.89 -5.95 18.19
C PRO A 320 11.73 -7.05 17.54
N ARG A 321 12.77 -6.63 16.82
CA ARG A 321 13.80 -7.51 16.25
C ARG A 321 15.17 -7.01 16.66
N TRP A 322 16.06 -7.94 16.95
CA TRP A 322 17.46 -7.66 17.25
C TRP A 322 18.27 -7.59 15.97
N SER A 323 19.21 -6.65 15.91
CA SER A 323 20.25 -6.68 14.89
C SER A 323 21.07 -7.98 15.03
N PRO A 324 21.63 -8.54 13.94
CA PRO A 324 22.35 -9.82 14.01
C PRO A 324 23.54 -9.81 14.99
N ASP A 325 24.18 -8.66 15.17
CA ASP A 325 25.26 -8.45 16.14
C ASP A 325 24.77 -8.20 17.58
N GLY A 326 23.46 -8.04 17.77
CA GLY A 326 22.82 -7.77 19.05
C GLY A 326 22.99 -6.34 19.57
N SER A 327 23.52 -5.40 18.78
CA SER A 327 23.80 -4.02 19.22
C SER A 327 22.56 -3.11 19.28
N TYR A 328 21.56 -3.39 18.45
CA TYR A 328 20.36 -2.55 18.29
C TYR A 328 19.07 -3.38 18.27
N LEU A 329 17.96 -2.71 18.57
CA LEU A 329 16.61 -3.21 18.33
C LEU A 329 15.96 -2.34 17.26
N ARG A 330 15.30 -2.98 16.29
CA ARG A 330 14.32 -2.32 15.40
C ARG A 330 12.92 -2.79 15.73
N PHE A 331 11.97 -1.88 15.65
CA PHE A 331 10.59 -2.13 16.02
C PHE A 331 9.66 -1.22 15.23
N THR A 332 8.39 -1.61 15.17
CA THR A 332 7.31 -0.81 14.58
C THR A 332 6.70 0.07 15.65
N VAL A 333 6.41 1.32 15.30
CA VAL A 333 5.63 2.25 16.12
C VAL A 333 4.37 2.62 15.35
N THR A 334 3.21 2.32 15.95
CA THR A 334 1.89 2.67 15.44
C THR A 334 1.39 3.94 16.13
N GLN A 335 1.08 4.97 15.35
CA GLN A 335 0.59 6.23 15.88
C GLN A 335 -0.86 6.10 16.35
N PRO A 336 -1.20 6.47 17.61
CA PRO A 336 -2.57 6.26 18.12
C PRO A 336 -3.66 6.98 17.33
N ARG A 337 -3.33 8.16 16.77
CA ARG A 337 -4.30 9.01 16.05
C ARG A 337 -4.41 8.65 14.58
N THR A 338 -3.29 8.59 13.86
CA THR A 338 -3.31 8.35 12.42
C THR A 338 -3.31 6.87 12.06
N GLN A 339 -2.96 6.00 13.01
CA GLN A 339 -2.75 4.55 12.81
C GLN A 339 -1.63 4.22 11.82
N ASP A 340 -0.83 5.22 11.43
CA ASP A 340 0.30 5.01 10.53
C ASP A 340 1.41 4.25 11.25
N ASN A 341 2.09 3.37 10.51
CA ASN A 341 3.23 2.60 11.01
C ASN A 341 4.56 3.13 10.50
N SER A 342 5.53 3.22 11.41
CA SER A 342 6.92 3.59 11.11
C SER A 342 7.90 2.65 11.79
N ILE A 343 9.11 2.52 11.25
CA ILE A 343 10.16 1.65 11.79
C ILE A 343 11.22 2.49 12.48
N TRP A 344 11.43 2.18 13.76
CA TRP A 344 12.36 2.84 14.66
C TRP A 344 13.49 1.91 15.06
N GLU A 345 14.62 2.50 15.43
CA GLU A 345 15.81 1.83 15.90
C GLU A 345 16.27 2.45 17.22
N ILE A 346 16.70 1.62 18.16
CA ILE A 346 17.28 2.04 19.43
C ILE A 346 18.48 1.17 19.79
N SER A 347 19.52 1.77 20.36
CA SER A 347 20.63 1.04 20.98
C SER A 347 20.21 0.44 22.33
N LEU A 348 20.87 -0.64 22.76
CA LEU A 348 20.52 -1.30 24.03
C LEU A 348 20.74 -0.44 25.29
N ASP A 349 21.53 0.63 25.19
CA ASP A 349 21.71 1.61 26.26
C ASP A 349 20.60 2.69 26.29
N GLY A 350 19.68 2.67 25.33
CA GLY A 350 18.56 3.59 25.20
C GLY A 350 18.90 4.95 24.60
N LYS A 351 20.15 5.21 24.21
CA LYS A 351 20.62 6.57 23.85
C LYS A 351 20.46 6.94 22.37
N HIS A 352 20.53 5.97 21.46
CA HIS A 352 20.54 6.23 20.02
C HIS A 352 19.21 5.89 19.35
N LEU A 353 18.14 6.55 19.79
CA LEU A 353 16.81 6.39 19.22
C LEU A 353 16.68 7.20 17.92
N ARG A 354 16.23 6.57 16.84
CA ARG A 354 15.89 7.25 15.58
C ARG A 354 14.80 6.53 14.78
N GLU A 355 14.05 7.28 13.98
CA GLU A 355 13.22 6.70 12.94
C GLU A 355 14.11 6.38 11.72
N VAL A 356 14.08 5.12 11.26
CA VAL A 356 14.89 4.67 10.11
C VAL A 356 14.09 4.75 8.82
N SER A 357 12.77 4.55 8.91
CA SER A 357 11.85 4.50 7.78
C SER A 357 11.62 5.84 7.08
N GLY A 358 11.78 6.97 7.78
CA GLY A 358 11.54 8.31 7.23
C GLY A 358 12.40 8.64 6.01
N ASN A 359 13.55 7.97 5.86
CA ASN A 359 14.47 8.16 4.74
C ASN A 359 14.17 7.26 3.53
N TRP A 360 13.17 6.38 3.63
CA TRP A 360 12.78 5.49 2.54
C TRP A 360 11.66 6.15 1.75
N SER A 361 11.96 6.56 0.50
CA SER A 361 11.00 7.25 -0.38
C SER A 361 9.89 6.33 -0.91
N LEU A 362 9.09 5.76 0.00
CA LEU A 362 7.90 4.95 -0.27
C LEU A 362 6.68 5.57 0.42
N PRO A 363 5.56 5.71 -0.29
CA PRO A 363 4.31 6.10 0.35
C PRO A 363 3.73 4.92 1.15
N GLY A 364 3.00 5.24 2.21
CA GLY A 364 2.32 4.26 3.07
C GLY A 364 3.12 3.82 4.30
N ASP A 365 2.51 2.88 5.00
CA ASP A 365 2.89 2.36 6.31
C ASP A 365 4.01 1.35 6.20
N LYS A 366 5.00 1.49 7.09
CA LYS A 366 6.20 0.64 7.11
C LYS A 366 6.22 -0.09 8.43
N CYS A 367 6.15 -1.41 8.38
CA CYS A 367 6.14 -2.24 9.58
C CYS A 367 6.90 -3.55 9.39
N CYS A 368 6.93 -4.32 10.46
CA CYS A 368 7.02 -5.77 10.38
C CYS A 368 8.27 -6.26 9.64
N GLY A 369 9.43 -5.70 9.96
CA GLY A 369 10.69 -5.99 9.29
C GLY A 369 11.59 -6.94 10.06
N SER A 370 12.61 -7.45 9.39
CA SER A 370 13.69 -8.25 9.98
C SER A 370 14.98 -8.06 9.20
N TRP A 371 16.14 -8.25 9.84
CA TRP A 371 17.40 -8.27 9.13
C TRP A 371 17.58 -9.61 8.41
N MET A 372 18.23 -9.57 7.25
CA MET A 372 18.86 -10.75 6.69
C MET A 372 19.94 -11.27 7.66
N PRO A 373 20.21 -12.60 7.71
CA PRO A 373 21.16 -13.16 8.68
C PRO A 373 22.58 -12.57 8.60
N ASP A 374 22.99 -12.10 7.42
CA ASP A 374 24.29 -11.46 7.19
C ASP A 374 24.35 -9.99 7.66
N GLY A 375 23.23 -9.42 8.10
CA GLY A 375 23.12 -8.02 8.53
C GLY A 375 23.33 -6.99 7.42
N LYS A 376 23.37 -7.41 6.15
CA LYS A 376 23.61 -6.52 5.00
C LYS A 376 22.35 -5.80 4.54
N TYR A 377 21.20 -6.44 4.71
CA TYR A 377 19.90 -5.94 4.31
C TYR A 377 18.88 -6.03 5.44
N PHE A 378 17.95 -5.10 5.44
CA PHE A 378 16.73 -5.16 6.22
C PHE A 378 15.54 -5.34 5.27
N VAL A 379 14.74 -6.37 5.51
CA VAL A 379 13.51 -6.64 4.75
C VAL A 379 12.33 -6.17 5.58
N PHE A 380 11.33 -5.57 4.95
CA PHE A 380 10.18 -5.02 5.66
C PHE A 380 8.93 -5.01 4.80
N GLN A 381 7.79 -4.93 5.48
CA GLN A 381 6.48 -4.80 4.87
C GLN A 381 6.14 -3.31 4.70
N ASN A 382 5.67 -2.95 3.51
CA ASN A 382 5.12 -1.64 3.21
C ASN A 382 3.66 -1.78 2.76
N SER A 383 2.72 -1.22 3.50
CA SER A 383 1.29 -1.23 3.19
C SER A 383 0.83 0.14 2.69
N TYR A 384 0.08 0.16 1.59
CA TYR A 384 -0.45 1.40 1.01
C TYR A 384 -1.83 1.15 0.39
N LEU A 385 -2.88 1.78 0.94
CA LEU A 385 -4.28 1.57 0.54
C LEU A 385 -4.64 0.06 0.51
N ASP A 386 -4.37 -0.62 1.63
CA ASP A 386 -4.50 -2.07 1.86
C ASP A 386 -3.59 -2.97 1.02
N ARG A 387 -2.82 -2.42 0.09
CA ARG A 387 -1.86 -3.20 -0.71
C ARG A 387 -0.56 -3.33 0.06
N SER A 388 -0.24 -4.54 0.47
CA SER A 388 1.02 -4.82 1.16
C SER A 388 2.07 -5.38 0.20
N LYS A 389 3.29 -4.86 0.27
CA LYS A 389 4.44 -5.37 -0.49
C LYS A 389 5.67 -5.43 0.41
N ILE A 390 6.54 -6.38 0.11
CA ILE A 390 7.81 -6.54 0.82
C ILE A 390 8.91 -5.85 0.04
N TYR A 391 9.75 -5.11 0.76
CA TYR A 391 10.92 -4.44 0.24
C TYR A 391 12.17 -4.83 1.04
N ALA A 392 13.32 -4.79 0.38
CA ALA A 392 14.63 -4.83 1.03
C ALA A 392 15.31 -3.46 0.92
N VAL A 393 16.00 -3.07 1.97
CA VAL A 393 16.86 -1.90 2.05
C VAL A 393 18.27 -2.29 2.50
N PRO A 394 19.35 -1.83 1.83
CA PRO A 394 20.70 -2.07 2.29
C PRO A 394 21.02 -1.27 3.57
N GLU A 395 21.72 -1.90 4.52
CA GLU A 395 22.11 -1.29 5.80
C GLU A 395 23.25 -0.27 5.65
N ARG A 396 24.10 -0.45 4.64
CA ARG A 396 25.16 0.49 4.27
C ARG A 396 24.84 1.14 2.93
N THR A 397 24.75 2.45 2.92
CA THR A 397 24.59 3.25 1.70
C THR A 397 25.77 4.21 1.55
N LEU A 398 26.16 4.49 0.29
CA LEU A 398 27.14 5.53 0.00
C LEU A 398 26.58 6.90 0.42
N PRO A 399 27.41 7.81 0.95
CA PRO A 399 27.02 9.20 1.15
C PRO A 399 26.41 9.76 -0.15
N PHE A 400 25.22 10.37 -0.05
CA PHE A 400 24.48 10.96 -1.19
C PHE A 400 23.88 9.96 -2.20
N SER A 401 23.96 8.65 -1.98
CA SER A 401 23.20 7.67 -2.78
C SER A 401 21.75 7.63 -2.32
N LYS A 402 20.79 7.64 -3.26
CA LYS A 402 19.42 7.25 -2.94
C LYS A 402 19.45 5.80 -2.43
N THR A 403 18.73 5.53 -1.35
CA THR A 403 18.53 4.19 -0.81
C THR A 403 17.95 3.29 -1.89
N GLY A 404 18.71 2.28 -2.31
CA GLY A 404 18.27 1.31 -3.32
C GLY A 404 17.23 0.37 -2.73
N LEU A 405 15.96 0.77 -2.76
CA LEU A 405 14.84 -0.08 -2.35
C LEU A 405 14.59 -1.15 -3.42
N LEU A 406 14.59 -2.40 -3.01
CA LEU A 406 14.32 -3.54 -3.88
C LEU A 406 12.99 -4.17 -3.50
N GLY A 407 12.01 -4.17 -4.41
CA GLY A 407 10.75 -4.87 -4.21
C GLY A 407 10.93 -6.38 -4.34
N LEU A 408 10.43 -7.14 -3.37
CA LEU A 408 10.60 -8.60 -3.29
C LEU A 408 9.30 -9.38 -3.55
N THR A 409 8.14 -8.73 -3.56
CA THR A 409 6.85 -9.39 -3.84
C THR A 409 6.54 -9.39 -5.35
N PRO A 410 6.15 -10.53 -5.96
CA PRO A 410 5.93 -10.62 -7.40
C PRO A 410 4.52 -10.18 -7.80
N GLY A 411 4.42 -9.55 -8.97
CA GLY A 411 3.14 -9.34 -9.67
C GLY A 411 2.04 -8.68 -8.81
N PRO A 412 0.78 -9.18 -8.87
CA PRO A 412 -0.35 -8.64 -8.12
C PRO A 412 -0.47 -9.20 -6.69
N ILE A 413 0.41 -10.12 -6.28
CA ILE A 413 0.37 -10.71 -4.93
C ILE A 413 0.71 -9.63 -3.92
N TRP A 414 -0.04 -9.58 -2.83
CA TRP A 414 0.28 -8.75 -1.68
C TRP A 414 1.11 -9.56 -0.69
N GLY A 415 2.20 -8.99 -0.21
CA GLY A 415 3.18 -9.68 0.63
C GLY A 415 3.20 -9.11 2.04
N SER A 416 3.11 -9.98 3.05
CA SER A 416 3.23 -9.62 4.46
C SER A 416 4.11 -10.59 5.24
N ALA A 417 4.46 -10.21 6.47
CA ALA A 417 5.25 -11.01 7.41
C ALA A 417 6.56 -11.61 6.80
N PRO A 418 7.47 -10.78 6.27
CA PRO A 418 8.72 -11.25 5.69
C PRO A 418 9.59 -11.98 6.73
N SER A 419 10.08 -13.17 6.38
CA SER A 419 10.89 -14.02 7.25
C SER A 419 12.08 -14.62 6.49
N PRO A 420 13.30 -14.10 6.71
CA PRO A 420 14.50 -14.63 6.07
C PRO A 420 14.79 -16.09 6.47
N SER A 421 15.28 -16.89 5.52
CA SER A 421 15.83 -18.21 5.84
C SER A 421 17.09 -18.10 6.70
N THR A 422 17.42 -19.17 7.42
CA THR A 422 18.58 -19.22 8.32
C THR A 422 19.91 -19.00 7.58
N ASP A 423 20.00 -19.41 6.32
CA ASP A 423 21.17 -19.24 5.45
C ASP A 423 21.15 -17.93 4.64
N GLY A 424 20.07 -17.14 4.74
CA GLY A 424 19.89 -15.88 4.00
C GLY A 424 19.67 -16.04 2.49
N LYS A 425 19.55 -17.26 1.97
CA LYS A 425 19.37 -17.53 0.53
C LYS A 425 17.91 -17.50 0.09
N LYS A 426 16.97 -17.47 1.01
CA LYS A 426 15.54 -17.36 0.74
C LYS A 426 14.89 -16.34 1.66
N LEU A 427 13.76 -15.80 1.19
CA LEU A 427 12.83 -15.06 2.01
C LEU A 427 11.46 -15.71 1.91
N PHE A 428 10.87 -16.03 3.06
CA PHE A 428 9.50 -16.50 3.16
C PHE A 428 8.56 -15.35 3.44
N PHE A 429 7.33 -15.43 2.92
CA PHE A 429 6.30 -14.42 3.17
C PHE A 429 4.90 -14.98 2.97
N ILE A 430 3.91 -14.34 3.59
CA ILE A 430 2.50 -14.61 3.32
C ILE A 430 2.12 -13.82 2.07
N GLY A 431 1.71 -14.52 1.02
CA GLY A 431 1.17 -13.96 -0.20
C GLY A 431 -0.35 -14.02 -0.19
N TRP A 432 -0.99 -12.87 -0.35
CA TRP A 432 -2.44 -12.74 -0.44
C TRP A 432 -2.85 -12.26 -1.82
N GLN A 433 -3.81 -12.97 -2.42
CA GLN A 433 -4.47 -12.59 -3.66
C GLN A 433 -5.94 -12.30 -3.35
N PRO A 434 -6.27 -11.05 -3.00
CA PRO A 434 -7.64 -10.66 -2.66
C PRO A 434 -8.56 -10.82 -3.87
N ARG A 435 -9.67 -11.52 -3.70
CA ARG A 435 -10.70 -11.68 -4.72
C ARG A 435 -12.05 -11.92 -4.09
N THR A 436 -13.07 -11.28 -4.64
CA THR A 436 -14.46 -11.53 -4.26
C THR A 436 -15.29 -11.99 -5.46
N GLU A 437 -16.42 -12.61 -5.15
CA GLU A 437 -17.48 -12.94 -6.10
C GLU A 437 -18.82 -12.45 -5.54
N PRO A 438 -19.54 -11.58 -6.26
CA PRO A 438 -20.90 -11.25 -5.89
C PRO A 438 -21.79 -12.50 -6.00
N ILE A 439 -22.64 -12.69 -5.00
CA ILE A 439 -23.58 -13.80 -4.95
C ILE A 439 -24.98 -13.28 -4.68
N ARG A 440 -25.97 -13.94 -5.27
CA ARG A 440 -27.39 -13.62 -5.15
C ARG A 440 -28.15 -14.80 -4.58
N TYR A 441 -29.01 -14.55 -3.61
CA TYR A 441 -29.86 -15.59 -3.05
C TYR A 441 -31.04 -15.88 -3.98
N ASP A 442 -31.10 -17.09 -4.49
CA ASP A 442 -32.21 -17.58 -5.29
C ASP A 442 -33.26 -18.21 -4.36
N LEU A 443 -34.47 -17.64 -4.32
CA LEU A 443 -35.56 -18.11 -3.47
C LEU A 443 -36.12 -19.47 -3.90
N GLY A 444 -36.12 -19.76 -5.21
CA GLY A 444 -36.63 -21.02 -5.75
C GLY A 444 -35.69 -22.18 -5.43
N LEU A 445 -34.38 -21.95 -5.55
CA LEU A 445 -33.33 -22.92 -5.25
C LEU A 445 -32.91 -22.94 -3.77
N LYS A 446 -33.32 -21.93 -2.99
CA LYS A 446 -32.95 -21.72 -1.57
C LYS A 446 -31.44 -21.79 -1.33
N ARG A 447 -30.67 -21.15 -2.22
CA ARG A 447 -29.20 -21.10 -2.15
C ARG A 447 -28.65 -19.86 -2.82
N PHE A 448 -27.42 -19.51 -2.51
CA PHE A 448 -26.68 -18.48 -3.24
C PHE A 448 -26.17 -19.02 -4.59
N VAL A 449 -26.30 -18.18 -5.61
CA VAL A 449 -25.74 -18.42 -6.95
C VAL A 449 -24.78 -17.28 -7.31
N PRO A 450 -23.71 -17.54 -8.08
CA PRO A 450 -22.84 -16.49 -8.60
C PRO A 450 -23.63 -15.42 -9.36
N PHE A 451 -23.23 -14.17 -9.18
CA PHE A 451 -23.84 -13.00 -9.82
C PHE A 451 -22.73 -12.08 -10.33
N LEU A 452 -22.90 -11.48 -11.52
CA LEU A 452 -21.84 -10.71 -12.19
C LEU A 452 -20.51 -11.47 -12.28
N SER A 453 -20.58 -12.75 -12.66
CA SER A 453 -19.44 -13.68 -12.68
C SER A 453 -18.21 -13.09 -13.39
N GLY A 454 -17.06 -13.20 -12.74
CA GLY A 454 -15.78 -12.65 -13.23
C GLY A 454 -15.48 -11.22 -12.79
N ILE A 455 -16.42 -10.53 -12.13
CA ILE A 455 -16.22 -9.19 -11.57
C ILE A 455 -15.99 -9.30 -10.07
N SER A 456 -14.81 -8.90 -9.61
CA SER A 456 -14.46 -8.80 -8.19
C SER A 456 -14.79 -7.40 -7.68
N THR A 457 -15.62 -7.30 -6.63
CA THR A 457 -16.18 -6.04 -6.12
C THR A 457 -16.14 -5.95 -4.60
N ASP A 458 -16.12 -4.73 -4.05
CA ASP A 458 -16.28 -4.47 -2.62
C ASP A 458 -17.75 -4.14 -2.25
N ALA A 459 -18.44 -3.44 -3.15
CA ALA A 459 -19.86 -3.14 -3.02
C ALA A 459 -20.44 -2.90 -4.41
N LEU A 460 -21.74 -3.14 -4.60
CA LEU A 460 -22.42 -2.90 -5.87
C LEU A 460 -23.83 -2.36 -5.68
N TYR A 461 -24.27 -1.48 -6.58
CA TYR A 461 -25.56 -0.81 -6.50
C TYR A 461 -26.14 -0.57 -7.89
N PHE A 462 -27.45 -0.69 -8.01
CA PHE A 462 -28.15 -0.63 -9.30
C PHE A 462 -28.77 0.74 -9.56
N THR A 463 -28.98 1.05 -10.83
CA THR A 463 -29.95 2.06 -11.24
C THR A 463 -31.37 1.60 -10.91
N ARG A 464 -32.30 2.55 -10.76
CA ARG A 464 -33.71 2.27 -10.43
C ARG A 464 -34.41 1.38 -11.46
N ASP A 465 -34.01 1.47 -12.73
CA ASP A 465 -34.53 0.63 -13.82
C ASP A 465 -33.89 -0.78 -13.88
N GLY A 466 -32.92 -1.06 -13.00
CA GLY A 466 -32.19 -2.33 -12.94
C GLY A 466 -31.30 -2.61 -14.15
N GLN A 467 -31.03 -1.65 -15.03
CA GLN A 467 -30.26 -1.86 -16.27
C GLN A 467 -28.76 -1.75 -16.09
N TRP A 468 -28.32 -0.97 -15.10
CA TRP A 468 -26.92 -0.70 -14.81
C TRP A 468 -26.58 -1.03 -13.37
N VAL A 469 -25.32 -1.42 -13.17
CA VAL A 469 -24.71 -1.58 -11.86
C VAL A 469 -23.46 -0.71 -11.78
N ALA A 470 -23.27 -0.04 -10.64
CA ALA A 470 -22.01 0.59 -10.28
C ALA A 470 -21.39 -0.18 -9.12
N TYR A 471 -20.08 -0.35 -9.15
CA TYR A 471 -19.37 -1.10 -8.12
C TYR A 471 -17.95 -0.58 -7.95
N THR A 472 -17.44 -0.71 -6.73
CA THR A 472 -16.01 -0.55 -6.48
C THR A 472 -15.31 -1.84 -6.86
N GLN A 473 -14.36 -1.78 -7.78
CA GLN A 473 -13.53 -2.92 -8.13
C GLN A 473 -12.61 -3.27 -6.95
N TYR A 474 -12.66 -4.53 -6.53
CA TYR A 474 -11.83 -5.06 -5.46
C TYR A 474 -10.69 -5.89 -6.04
N PRO A 475 -9.44 -5.69 -5.57
CA PRO A 475 -9.04 -4.84 -4.44
C PRO A 475 -8.66 -3.39 -4.81
N GLU A 476 -8.74 -3.00 -6.08
CA GLU A 476 -8.08 -1.78 -6.53
C GLU A 476 -8.69 -0.48 -5.99
N GLY A 477 -9.97 -0.50 -5.61
CA GLY A 477 -10.70 0.66 -5.11
C GLY A 477 -11.17 1.63 -6.19
N SER A 478 -11.03 1.28 -7.47
CA SER A 478 -11.53 2.10 -8.57
C SER A 478 -13.03 1.89 -8.77
N LEU A 479 -13.75 2.94 -9.15
CA LEU A 479 -15.19 2.86 -9.39
C LEU A 479 -15.46 2.47 -10.85
N TRP A 480 -16.39 1.55 -11.05
CA TRP A 480 -16.78 1.06 -12.36
C TRP A 480 -18.30 1.02 -12.50
N ARG A 481 -18.75 0.93 -13.74
CA ARG A 481 -20.10 0.52 -14.08
C ARG A 481 -20.12 -0.54 -15.17
N SER A 482 -21.20 -1.31 -15.24
CA SER A 482 -21.50 -2.22 -16.34
C SER A 482 -23.01 -2.43 -16.46
N ARG A 483 -23.44 -3.10 -17.53
CA ARG A 483 -24.74 -3.77 -17.56
C ARG A 483 -24.79 -4.87 -16.50
N VAL A 484 -26.00 -5.30 -16.14
CA VAL A 484 -26.22 -6.38 -15.15
C VAL A 484 -25.74 -7.75 -15.63
N ASP A 485 -25.56 -7.94 -16.94
CA ASP A 485 -24.91 -9.12 -17.52
C ASP A 485 -23.36 -9.03 -17.51
N GLY A 486 -22.79 -7.94 -16.97
CA GLY A 486 -21.35 -7.67 -16.93
C GLY A 486 -20.78 -7.02 -18.20
N SER A 487 -21.58 -6.87 -19.26
CA SER A 487 -21.16 -6.21 -20.50
C SER A 487 -21.04 -4.69 -20.36
N GLN A 488 -20.44 -4.03 -21.37
CA GLN A 488 -20.26 -2.57 -21.41
C GLN A 488 -19.55 -2.00 -20.17
N ARG A 489 -18.57 -2.75 -19.67
CA ARG A 489 -17.80 -2.38 -18.49
C ARG A 489 -16.98 -1.11 -18.76
N MET A 490 -17.09 -0.12 -17.89
CA MET A 490 -16.41 1.17 -17.99
C MET A 490 -15.89 1.62 -16.63
N GLN A 491 -14.59 1.96 -16.57
CA GLN A 491 -14.00 2.60 -15.40
C GLN A 491 -14.46 4.05 -15.32
N LEU A 492 -14.94 4.46 -14.15
CA LEU A 492 -15.51 5.77 -13.92
C LEU A 492 -14.55 6.72 -13.21
N THR A 493 -13.69 6.21 -12.33
CA THR A 493 -12.65 7.00 -11.66
C THR A 493 -11.27 6.66 -12.18
N SER A 494 -10.46 7.70 -12.45
CA SER A 494 -9.02 7.58 -12.73
C SER A 494 -8.24 8.37 -11.68
N GLY A 495 -7.35 7.72 -10.94
CA GLY A 495 -6.37 8.38 -10.06
C GLY A 495 -6.75 8.47 -8.57
N GLY A 496 -5.83 8.01 -7.73
CA GLY A 496 -5.55 8.47 -6.36
C GLY A 496 -6.57 8.23 -5.25
N VAL A 497 -7.86 8.20 -5.55
CA VAL A 497 -8.94 8.06 -4.56
C VAL A 497 -9.45 6.63 -4.56
N TYR A 498 -9.43 6.00 -3.39
CA TYR A 498 -10.08 4.71 -3.17
C TYR A 498 -11.56 4.96 -2.89
N ALA A 499 -12.44 4.47 -3.77
CA ALA A 499 -13.87 4.73 -3.74
C ALA A 499 -14.63 3.64 -2.98
N PHE A 500 -15.60 4.02 -2.16
CA PHE A 500 -16.43 3.12 -1.37
C PHE A 500 -17.92 3.45 -1.52
N ARG A 501 -18.74 2.40 -1.45
CA ARG A 501 -20.22 2.43 -1.44
C ARG A 501 -20.84 3.40 -2.48
N PRO A 502 -20.63 3.19 -3.78
CA PRO A 502 -21.17 4.08 -4.81
C PRO A 502 -22.70 4.00 -4.91
N ARG A 503 -23.40 5.13 -4.90
CA ARG A 503 -24.87 5.19 -5.03
C ARG A 503 -25.28 6.00 -6.25
N TRP A 504 -26.12 5.40 -7.09
CA TRP A 504 -26.75 6.08 -8.22
C TRP A 504 -27.72 7.14 -7.75
N SER A 505 -27.75 8.27 -8.47
CA SER A 505 -28.85 9.21 -8.38
C SER A 505 -30.15 8.55 -8.90
N PRO A 506 -31.33 8.99 -8.44
CA PRO A 506 -32.61 8.38 -8.85
C PRO A 506 -32.87 8.43 -10.37
N ASP A 507 -32.32 9.43 -11.05
CA ASP A 507 -32.38 9.60 -12.51
C ASP A 507 -31.30 8.80 -13.27
N GLY A 508 -30.38 8.14 -12.56
CA GLY A 508 -29.30 7.34 -13.13
C GLY A 508 -28.20 8.15 -13.82
N THR A 509 -28.15 9.48 -13.68
CA THR A 509 -27.14 10.30 -14.39
C THR A 509 -25.87 10.54 -13.61
N ASN A 510 -25.90 10.40 -12.28
CA ASN A 510 -24.77 10.67 -11.39
C ASN A 510 -24.57 9.53 -10.39
N ILE A 511 -23.36 9.48 -9.83
CA ILE A 511 -23.02 8.56 -8.75
C ILE A 511 -22.36 9.39 -7.64
N VAL A 512 -22.87 9.26 -6.41
CA VAL A 512 -22.18 9.72 -5.21
C VAL A 512 -21.44 8.54 -4.60
N PHE A 513 -20.24 8.77 -4.09
CA PHE A 513 -19.48 7.80 -3.33
C PHE A 513 -18.68 8.55 -2.27
N PHE A 514 -18.11 7.83 -1.32
CA PHE A 514 -17.12 8.41 -0.43
C PHE A 514 -15.79 7.72 -0.64
N GLY A 515 -14.70 8.42 -0.38
CA GLY A 515 -13.38 7.89 -0.61
C GLY A 515 -12.31 8.66 0.11
N THR A 516 -11.12 8.07 0.12
CA THR A 516 -9.94 8.67 0.73
C THR A 516 -8.76 8.54 -0.21
N SER A 517 -7.80 9.43 -0.03
CA SER A 517 -6.44 9.27 -0.54
C SER A 517 -5.48 9.34 0.65
N PRO A 518 -4.27 8.79 0.56
CA PRO A 518 -3.37 8.68 1.71
C PRO A 518 -3.11 10.05 2.33
N HIS A 519 -3.13 10.10 3.67
CA HIS A 519 -2.99 11.30 4.48
C HIS A 519 -4.08 12.37 4.25
N HIS A 520 -5.21 12.02 3.64
CA HIS A 520 -6.35 12.91 3.46
C HIS A 520 -7.60 12.34 4.15
N PRO A 521 -8.49 13.20 4.67
CA PRO A 521 -9.74 12.74 5.27
C PRO A 521 -10.63 12.02 4.25
N TRP A 522 -11.55 11.23 4.77
CA TRP A 522 -12.63 10.62 3.98
C TRP A 522 -13.61 11.68 3.54
N LYS A 523 -13.89 11.75 2.23
CA LYS A 523 -14.72 12.79 1.63
C LYS A 523 -15.77 12.23 0.69
N LEU A 524 -16.88 12.96 0.56
CA LEU A 524 -17.88 12.68 -0.44
C LEU A 524 -17.48 13.23 -1.81
N TYR A 525 -17.67 12.41 -2.82
CA TYR A 525 -17.40 12.74 -4.21
C TYR A 525 -18.63 12.45 -5.07
N LEU A 526 -18.88 13.34 -6.02
CA LEU A 526 -19.90 13.21 -7.05
C LEU A 526 -19.23 13.10 -8.42
N LEU A 527 -19.70 12.20 -9.25
CA LEU A 527 -19.29 12.13 -10.66
C LEU A 527 -20.47 11.78 -11.58
N PRO A 528 -20.41 12.18 -12.86
CA PRO A 528 -21.34 11.71 -13.87
C PRO A 528 -21.21 10.20 -14.08
N ALA A 529 -22.33 9.52 -14.33
CA ALA A 529 -22.36 8.11 -14.68
C ALA A 529 -21.62 7.79 -15.99
N LYS A 530 -21.38 8.80 -16.83
CA LYS A 530 -20.56 8.67 -18.06
C LYS A 530 -19.05 8.72 -17.78
N GLY A 531 -18.64 8.84 -16.51
CA GLY A 531 -17.25 9.00 -16.09
C GLY A 531 -16.81 10.46 -16.07
N GLY A 532 -15.57 10.68 -15.61
CA GLY A 532 -14.95 12.00 -15.50
C GLY A 532 -14.18 12.15 -14.19
N THR A 533 -13.68 13.37 -13.93
CA THR A 533 -12.99 13.67 -12.68
C THR A 533 -14.01 13.77 -11.53
N PRO A 534 -13.84 12.99 -10.44
CA PRO A 534 -14.69 13.12 -9.26
C PRO A 534 -14.61 14.53 -8.66
N LYS A 535 -15.76 15.10 -8.29
CA LYS A 535 -15.86 16.40 -7.63
C LYS A 535 -16.16 16.19 -6.16
N GLN A 536 -15.30 16.72 -5.30
CA GLN A 536 -15.58 16.77 -3.86
C GLN A 536 -16.81 17.66 -3.60
N LEU A 537 -17.71 17.21 -2.73
CA LEU A 537 -18.96 17.94 -2.43
C LEU A 537 -18.78 18.99 -1.32
N ILE A 538 -17.99 18.68 -0.30
CA ILE A 538 -17.85 19.48 0.93
C ILE A 538 -16.36 19.69 1.22
N PHE A 539 -15.95 20.93 1.50
CA PHE A 539 -14.54 21.35 1.60
C PHE A 539 -14.11 21.71 3.04
N ASP A 540 -14.59 20.98 4.04
CA ASP A 540 -14.10 21.09 5.42
C ASP A 540 -13.11 19.96 5.76
N ASP A 541 -12.68 19.85 7.02
CA ASP A 541 -11.74 18.82 7.48
C ASP A 541 -12.42 17.58 8.10
N ALA A 542 -13.75 17.51 8.13
CA ALA A 542 -14.46 16.40 8.76
C ALA A 542 -14.43 15.14 7.89
N ASN A 543 -14.38 13.94 8.51
CA ASN A 543 -14.59 12.70 7.76
C ASN A 543 -16.06 12.54 7.40
N GLU A 544 -16.34 12.19 6.15
CA GLU A 544 -17.68 12.01 5.61
C GLU A 544 -17.80 10.61 4.98
N GLY A 545 -18.92 9.92 5.22
CA GLY A 545 -19.11 8.57 4.70
C GLY A 545 -20.56 8.12 4.60
N ASP A 546 -20.75 6.95 3.96
CA ASP A 546 -22.03 6.28 3.73
C ASP A 546 -23.13 7.19 3.15
N PRO A 547 -22.90 7.85 1.99
CA PRO A 547 -23.88 8.74 1.41
C PRO A 547 -25.09 7.97 0.85
N THR A 548 -26.26 8.62 0.86
CA THR A 548 -27.50 8.14 0.22
C THR A 548 -28.25 9.29 -0.44
N TRP A 549 -28.84 9.02 -1.60
CA TRP A 549 -29.64 10.02 -2.31
C TRP A 549 -31.04 10.17 -1.74
N SER A 550 -31.55 11.39 -1.86
CA SER A 550 -32.97 11.72 -1.90
C SER A 550 -33.70 10.97 -2.99
N PRO A 551 -34.92 10.46 -2.76
CA PRO A 551 -35.73 9.90 -3.84
C PRO A 551 -36.02 10.91 -4.96
N ASP A 552 -36.02 12.21 -4.65
CA ASP A 552 -36.19 13.29 -5.63
C ASP A 552 -34.86 13.74 -6.29
N GLY A 553 -33.73 13.20 -5.86
CA GLY A 553 -32.40 13.50 -6.39
C GLY A 553 -31.82 14.86 -6.00
N LYS A 554 -32.46 15.65 -5.13
CA LYS A 554 -32.03 17.02 -4.80
C LYS A 554 -31.08 17.12 -3.60
N LYS A 555 -31.05 16.09 -2.77
CA LYS A 555 -30.31 16.08 -1.50
C LYS A 555 -29.53 14.79 -1.33
N ILE A 556 -28.48 14.84 -0.53
CA ILE A 556 -27.69 13.68 -0.12
C ILE A 556 -27.60 13.67 1.40
N ALA A 557 -28.02 12.57 2.03
CA ALA A 557 -27.79 12.33 3.45
C ALA A 557 -26.49 11.54 3.64
N PHE A 558 -25.71 11.85 4.67
CA PHE A 558 -24.43 11.22 4.95
C PHE A 558 -24.10 11.28 6.45
N GLY A 559 -23.15 10.45 6.89
CA GLY A 559 -22.62 10.53 8.25
C GLY A 559 -21.30 11.29 8.30
N ARG A 560 -21.09 12.11 9.34
CA ARG A 560 -19.75 12.49 9.77
C ARG A 560 -19.26 11.48 10.80
N LEU A 561 -18.15 10.82 10.51
CA LEU A 561 -17.71 9.58 11.18
C LEU A 561 -16.33 9.79 11.83
N PRO A 562 -16.28 10.17 13.11
CA PRO A 562 -15.01 10.49 13.79
C PRO A 562 -14.07 9.28 13.89
N TRP A 563 -14.63 8.07 13.99
CA TRP A 563 -13.85 6.82 14.11
C TRP A 563 -13.20 6.35 12.82
N LEU A 564 -13.56 6.87 11.63
CA LEU A 564 -12.82 6.55 10.40
C LEU A 564 -11.34 6.99 10.50
N LEU A 565 -10.99 7.82 11.50
CA LEU A 565 -9.64 8.17 11.93
C LEU A 565 -9.46 8.11 13.47
N GLY A 566 -10.22 7.27 14.18
CA GLY A 566 -10.03 7.04 15.64
C GLY A 566 -10.35 8.22 16.58
N ALA A 567 -11.16 9.21 16.19
CA ALA A 567 -11.55 10.33 17.06
C ALA A 567 -12.68 9.95 18.05
N SER A 568 -12.66 10.56 19.25
CA SER A 568 -13.59 10.30 20.37
C SER A 568 -14.96 10.99 20.25
N GLU A 569 -15.21 11.71 19.16
CA GLU A 569 -16.48 12.39 18.92
C GLU A 569 -17.56 11.38 18.51
N GLN A 570 -18.81 11.67 18.87
CA GLN A 570 -19.92 10.85 18.40
C GLN A 570 -20.27 11.19 16.95
N PRO A 571 -20.71 10.20 16.16
CA PRO A 571 -21.10 10.41 14.77
C PRO A 571 -22.36 11.26 14.72
N PHE A 572 -22.59 11.90 13.59
CA PHE A 572 -23.75 12.75 13.39
C PHE A 572 -24.18 12.70 11.93
N LEU A 573 -25.49 12.72 11.67
CA LEU A 573 -26.02 12.70 10.31
C LEU A 573 -26.24 14.12 9.78
N TYR A 574 -25.89 14.32 8.52
CA TYR A 574 -26.08 15.58 7.82
C TYR A 574 -26.78 15.35 6.49
N ILE A 575 -27.42 16.41 6.00
CA ILE A 575 -27.99 16.48 4.66
C ILE A 575 -27.35 17.66 3.95
N VAL A 576 -26.87 17.43 2.73
CA VAL A 576 -26.47 18.49 1.81
C VAL A 576 -27.54 18.69 0.74
N ASP A 577 -27.97 19.93 0.55
CA ASP A 577 -28.80 20.34 -0.59
C ASP A 577 -27.89 20.63 -1.79
N LEU A 578 -28.10 19.95 -2.90
CA LEU A 578 -27.20 20.03 -4.05
C LEU A 578 -27.34 21.31 -4.88
N ARG A 579 -28.42 22.09 -4.65
CA ARG A 579 -28.63 23.36 -5.34
C ARG A 579 -27.98 24.51 -4.58
N SER A 580 -28.18 24.58 -3.27
CA SER A 580 -27.60 25.64 -2.43
C SER A 580 -26.21 25.29 -1.90
N MET A 581 -25.81 24.01 -1.98
CA MET A 581 -24.64 23.43 -1.30
C MET A 581 -24.66 23.63 0.23
N GLN A 582 -25.84 23.90 0.80
CA GLN A 582 -26.00 24.04 2.24
C GLN A 582 -26.00 22.68 2.92
N VAL A 583 -25.15 22.54 3.94
CA VAL A 583 -25.05 21.35 4.79
C VAL A 583 -25.77 21.61 6.11
N THR A 584 -26.77 20.79 6.45
CA THR A 584 -27.54 20.90 7.69
C THR A 584 -27.54 19.60 8.49
N PRO A 585 -27.44 19.66 9.83
CA PRO A 585 -27.55 18.47 10.67
C PRO A 585 -28.98 17.91 10.63
N VAL A 586 -29.12 16.59 10.65
CA VAL A 586 -30.42 15.94 10.90
C VAL A 586 -30.73 16.07 12.39
N PRO A 587 -31.83 16.72 12.79
CA PRO A 587 -32.13 16.97 14.20
C PRO A 587 -32.16 15.67 15.02
N GLY A 588 -31.53 15.67 16.20
CA GLY A 588 -31.52 14.52 17.11
C GLY A 588 -30.70 13.31 16.65
N SER A 589 -29.84 13.45 15.64
CA SER A 589 -29.05 12.34 15.09
C SER A 589 -27.66 12.15 15.72
N GLN A 590 -27.38 12.81 16.85
CA GLN A 590 -26.16 12.60 17.62
C GLN A 590 -26.02 11.11 17.97
N GLY A 591 -24.86 10.52 17.68
CA GLY A 591 -24.62 9.10 17.92
C GLY A 591 -25.09 8.18 16.80
N LEU A 592 -25.60 8.70 15.68
CA LEU A 592 -26.11 7.90 14.56
C LEU A 592 -25.23 7.96 13.31
N PHE A 593 -25.20 6.87 12.54
CA PHE A 593 -24.44 6.71 11.30
C PHE A 593 -25.12 5.79 10.27
N SER A 594 -24.53 5.68 9.07
CA SER A 594 -25.02 4.86 7.94
C SER A 594 -26.48 5.13 7.53
N PRO A 595 -26.81 6.38 7.11
CA PRO A 595 -28.18 6.76 6.79
C PRO A 595 -28.71 6.09 5.52
N ARG A 596 -30.02 5.77 5.49
CA ARG A 596 -30.72 5.27 4.29
C ARG A 596 -32.09 5.92 4.08
N TRP A 597 -32.13 6.67 2.98
CA TRP A 597 -33.24 6.90 2.08
C TRP A 597 -34.45 5.95 2.02
N SER A 598 -35.60 6.18 2.67
CA SER A 598 -36.80 5.42 2.27
C SER A 598 -37.22 5.76 0.83
N PRO A 599 -37.73 4.82 0.03
CA PRO A 599 -38.17 5.06 -1.35
C PRO A 599 -39.17 6.21 -1.52
N SER A 600 -40.09 6.42 -0.56
CA SER A 600 -41.05 7.54 -0.61
C SER A 600 -40.42 8.90 -0.23
N GLY A 601 -39.33 8.87 0.51
CA GLY A 601 -38.67 10.04 1.09
C GLY A 601 -39.17 10.42 2.49
N ARG A 602 -40.20 9.74 3.00
CA ARG A 602 -40.80 10.01 4.32
C ARG A 602 -39.89 9.63 5.48
N TYR A 603 -39.10 8.56 5.36
CA TYR A 603 -38.30 8.03 6.45
C TYR A 603 -36.80 8.02 6.15
N LEU A 604 -35.99 8.23 7.18
CA LEU A 604 -34.55 7.97 7.15
C LEU A 604 -34.22 6.94 8.23
N VAL A 605 -33.58 5.83 7.88
CA VAL A 605 -33.04 4.91 8.90
C VAL A 605 -31.55 5.10 9.08
N ALA A 606 -31.06 4.82 10.28
CA ALA A 606 -29.65 4.92 10.63
C ALA A 606 -29.32 3.97 11.79
N LEU A 607 -28.06 3.55 11.87
CA LEU A 607 -27.53 2.77 12.99
C LEU A 607 -27.04 3.70 14.10
N ASN A 608 -27.10 3.28 15.35
CA ASN A 608 -26.36 3.96 16.43
C ASN A 608 -24.87 3.54 16.42
N ALA A 609 -23.99 4.30 17.06
CA ALA A 609 -22.53 4.15 16.97
C ALA A 609 -21.97 2.74 17.23
N ASP A 610 -22.58 1.95 18.14
CA ASP A 610 -22.16 0.58 18.44
C ASP A 610 -22.88 -0.49 17.59
N SER A 611 -23.70 -0.05 16.63
CA SER A 611 -24.50 -0.90 15.74
C SER A 611 -25.52 -1.80 16.43
N THR A 612 -25.87 -1.54 17.70
CA THR A 612 -26.84 -2.36 18.46
C THR A 612 -28.30 -1.97 18.24
N LYS A 613 -28.56 -0.85 17.56
CA LYS A 613 -29.91 -0.31 17.30
C LYS A 613 -30.03 0.25 15.89
N LEU A 614 -31.14 -0.10 15.24
CA LEU A 614 -31.61 0.57 14.03
C LEU A 614 -32.66 1.60 14.43
N MET A 615 -32.40 2.86 14.09
CA MET A 615 -33.24 4.02 14.35
C MET A 615 -33.96 4.43 13.08
N LEU A 616 -35.17 4.98 13.22
CA LEU A 616 -35.99 5.51 12.13
C LEU A 616 -36.43 6.93 12.47
N TYR A 617 -36.13 7.85 11.56
CA TYR A 617 -36.60 9.24 11.56
C TYR A 617 -37.78 9.39 10.63
N ASP A 618 -38.86 10.00 11.11
CA ASP A 618 -40.00 10.41 10.27
C ASP A 618 -39.90 11.90 9.98
N PHE A 619 -39.77 12.27 8.71
CA PHE A 619 -39.67 13.67 8.28
C PHE A 619 -40.99 14.43 8.47
N GLU A 620 -42.14 13.75 8.53
CA GLU A 620 -43.44 14.40 8.79
C GLU A 620 -43.56 14.84 10.25
N THR A 621 -43.15 13.98 11.18
CA THR A 621 -43.25 14.26 12.63
C THR A 621 -41.97 14.88 13.20
N SER A 622 -40.88 14.85 12.44
CA SER A 622 -39.53 15.25 12.90
C SER A 622 -39.06 14.51 14.16
N GLN A 623 -39.39 13.23 14.28
CA GLN A 623 -39.05 12.42 15.46
C GLN A 623 -38.25 11.18 15.07
N TRP A 624 -37.31 10.82 15.95
CA TRP A 624 -36.65 9.52 15.93
C TRP A 624 -37.41 8.52 16.80
N ARG A 625 -37.47 7.28 16.35
CA ARG A 625 -37.83 6.13 17.19
C ARG A 625 -36.89 4.96 16.93
N GLN A 626 -36.73 4.09 17.92
CA GLN A 626 -36.06 2.82 17.72
C GLN A 626 -36.95 1.93 16.85
N LEU A 627 -36.41 1.45 15.73
CA LEU A 627 -37.10 0.51 14.85
C LEU A 627 -36.79 -0.93 15.25
N ALA A 628 -35.52 -1.25 15.53
CA ALA A 628 -35.10 -2.57 15.96
C ALA A 628 -33.86 -2.52 16.85
N GLN A 629 -33.63 -3.60 17.60
CA GLN A 629 -32.44 -3.84 18.41
C GLN A 629 -31.77 -5.14 17.97
N GLY A 630 -30.45 -5.15 17.87
CA GLY A 630 -29.61 -6.26 17.41
C GLY A 630 -28.27 -5.71 16.89
N MET A 631 -27.25 -6.56 16.73
CA MET A 631 -25.98 -6.14 16.14
C MET A 631 -26.15 -6.04 14.62
N LEU A 632 -26.69 -4.91 14.14
CA LEU A 632 -27.20 -4.75 12.78
C LEU A 632 -26.21 -3.98 11.88
N GLY A 633 -26.08 -4.41 10.63
CA GLY A 633 -25.23 -3.77 9.62
C GLY A 633 -25.94 -3.65 8.27
N ASN A 634 -25.39 -2.78 7.40
CA ASN A 634 -25.83 -2.57 6.01
C ASN A 634 -27.36 -2.47 5.83
N PRO A 635 -28.05 -1.52 6.49
CA PRO A 635 -29.47 -1.33 6.25
C PRO A 635 -29.70 -0.96 4.78
N GLU A 636 -30.74 -1.52 4.16
CA GLU A 636 -31.19 -1.21 2.81
C GLU A 636 -32.71 -1.26 2.73
N TRP A 637 -33.29 -0.34 1.95
CA TRP A 637 -34.71 -0.36 1.64
C TRP A 637 -34.97 -1.19 0.37
N PRO A 638 -35.98 -2.07 0.38
CA PRO A 638 -36.54 -2.63 -0.85
C PRO A 638 -37.33 -1.54 -1.59
N GLY A 639 -37.99 -1.88 -2.70
CA GLY A 639 -38.75 -0.92 -3.52
C GLY A 639 -39.90 -0.16 -2.81
N MET A 640 -40.23 -0.46 -1.55
CA MET A 640 -41.33 0.14 -0.79
C MET A 640 -40.98 0.36 0.69
N ASP A 641 -41.70 1.29 1.35
CA ASP A 641 -41.52 1.69 2.74
C ASP A 641 -42.03 0.68 3.80
N ALA A 642 -42.28 -0.58 3.43
CA ALA A 642 -42.88 -1.57 4.32
C ALA A 642 -41.88 -2.20 5.31
N CYS A 643 -40.62 -2.33 4.91
CA CYS A 643 -39.58 -2.99 5.69
C CYS A 643 -38.18 -2.53 5.29
N VAL A 644 -37.20 -2.82 6.14
CA VAL A 644 -35.77 -2.57 5.93
C VAL A 644 -35.04 -3.90 6.02
N TYR A 645 -34.16 -4.20 5.09
CA TYR A 645 -33.26 -5.34 5.17
C TYR A 645 -31.99 -4.93 5.92
N ALA A 646 -31.52 -5.77 6.82
CA ALA A 646 -30.25 -5.58 7.52
C ALA A 646 -29.61 -6.94 7.84
N VAL A 647 -28.29 -6.98 7.95
CA VAL A 647 -27.58 -8.18 8.44
C VAL A 647 -27.40 -8.07 9.95
N ASP A 648 -27.81 -9.11 10.69
CA ASP A 648 -27.37 -9.30 12.06
C ASP A 648 -25.99 -9.97 12.04
N VAL A 649 -24.94 -9.22 12.36
CA VAL A 649 -23.54 -9.68 12.24
C VAL A 649 -23.13 -10.65 13.34
N GLN A 650 -23.94 -10.81 14.39
CA GLN A 650 -23.70 -11.81 15.42
C GLN A 650 -24.15 -13.20 14.96
N THR A 651 -25.34 -13.26 14.34
CA THR A 651 -25.90 -14.52 13.84
C THR A 651 -25.55 -14.80 12.38
N MET A 652 -24.97 -13.80 11.69
CA MET A 652 -24.73 -13.78 10.25
C MET A 652 -26.01 -14.04 9.45
N THR A 653 -27.14 -13.46 9.90
CA THR A 653 -28.45 -13.64 9.26
C THR A 653 -28.90 -12.33 8.66
N ILE A 654 -29.33 -12.36 7.39
CA ILE A 654 -30.02 -11.22 6.78
C ILE A 654 -31.48 -11.30 7.17
N GLU A 655 -31.99 -10.20 7.69
CA GLU A 655 -33.33 -10.09 8.25
C GLU A 655 -34.09 -8.95 7.61
N ARG A 656 -35.41 -9.12 7.57
CA ARG A 656 -36.36 -8.12 7.15
C ARG A 656 -37.03 -7.54 8.39
N ILE A 657 -36.87 -6.24 8.60
CA ILE A 657 -37.36 -5.49 9.75
C ILE A 657 -38.56 -4.67 9.32
N ARG A 658 -39.75 -4.99 9.84
CA ARG A 658 -40.99 -4.32 9.44
C ARG A 658 -41.06 -2.91 10.03
N VAL A 659 -41.41 -1.93 9.21
CA VAL A 659 -41.48 -0.52 9.63
C VAL A 659 -42.56 -0.29 10.68
N SER A 660 -43.74 -0.92 10.55
CA SER A 660 -44.89 -0.65 11.42
C SER A 660 -44.67 -0.97 12.89
N ASP A 661 -43.99 -2.08 13.20
CA ASP A 661 -43.88 -2.64 14.55
C ASP A 661 -42.44 -3.00 14.96
N GLY A 662 -41.47 -2.90 14.04
CA GLY A 662 -40.08 -3.29 14.30
C GLY A 662 -39.83 -4.80 14.28
N LYS A 663 -40.83 -5.61 13.89
CA LYS A 663 -40.69 -7.06 13.88
C LYS A 663 -39.58 -7.50 12.93
N ARG A 664 -38.66 -8.33 13.43
CA ARG A 664 -37.53 -8.92 12.71
C ARG A 664 -37.92 -10.30 12.20
N ASP A 665 -37.96 -10.49 10.88
CA ASP A 665 -38.18 -11.78 10.23
C ASP A 665 -36.87 -12.24 9.56
N PRO A 666 -36.28 -13.40 9.90
CA PRO A 666 -35.07 -13.88 9.24
C PRO A 666 -35.36 -14.28 7.78
N VAL A 667 -34.45 -13.94 6.87
CA VAL A 667 -34.57 -14.20 5.42
C VAL A 667 -33.61 -15.30 4.99
N VAL A 668 -32.32 -15.14 5.28
CA VAL A 668 -31.27 -16.11 4.90
C VAL A 668 -30.09 -16.03 5.86
N ASN A 669 -29.51 -17.17 6.21
CA ASN A 669 -28.30 -17.26 7.01
C ASN A 669 -27.06 -17.42 6.12
N LEU A 670 -26.01 -16.65 6.41
CA LEU A 670 -24.79 -16.55 5.61
C LEU A 670 -23.67 -17.48 6.09
N ASN A 671 -23.83 -18.24 7.19
CA ASN A 671 -22.77 -19.10 7.72
C ASN A 671 -22.36 -20.25 6.79
N SER A 672 -23.19 -20.57 5.79
CA SER A 672 -22.85 -21.54 4.74
C SER A 672 -21.89 -20.98 3.68
N GLU A 673 -21.65 -19.66 3.69
CA GLU A 673 -20.81 -18.96 2.73
C GLU A 673 -19.52 -18.48 3.40
N ARG A 674 -18.40 -18.59 2.69
CA ARG A 674 -17.17 -17.89 3.07
C ARG A 674 -17.32 -16.43 2.63
N LEU A 675 -17.78 -15.55 3.52
CA LEU A 675 -18.02 -14.14 3.17
C LEU A 675 -16.71 -13.33 3.06
N ALA A 676 -16.71 -12.36 2.15
CA ALA A 676 -15.64 -11.37 2.05
C ALA A 676 -15.80 -10.28 3.10
N PHE A 677 -14.72 -10.00 3.81
CA PHE A 677 -14.56 -8.85 4.70
C PHE A 677 -13.64 -7.85 4.00
N THR A 678 -14.21 -6.79 3.46
CA THR A 678 -13.45 -5.71 2.83
C THR A 678 -13.15 -4.62 3.86
N GLY A 679 -12.52 -3.50 3.44
CA GLY A 679 -12.08 -2.43 4.36
C GLY A 679 -13.20 -1.82 5.23
N LEU A 680 -14.48 -2.08 4.93
CA LEU A 680 -15.65 -1.62 5.70
C LEU A 680 -16.50 -2.76 6.27
N GLY A 681 -15.93 -3.96 6.42
CA GLY A 681 -16.62 -5.16 6.90
C GLY A 681 -17.37 -5.91 5.79
N PRO A 682 -18.24 -6.87 6.15
CA PRO A 682 -18.98 -7.64 5.16
C PRO A 682 -20.03 -6.75 4.49
N TRP A 683 -20.14 -6.84 3.16
CA TRP A 683 -21.16 -6.13 2.40
C TRP A 683 -22.39 -7.02 2.14
N THR A 684 -23.58 -6.46 2.34
CA THR A 684 -24.85 -7.02 1.89
C THR A 684 -25.66 -5.94 1.18
N GLY A 685 -26.49 -6.35 0.22
CA GLY A 685 -27.35 -5.43 -0.52
C GLY A 685 -28.56 -6.13 -1.13
N LEU A 686 -29.30 -5.39 -1.96
CA LEU A 686 -30.49 -5.88 -2.67
C LEU A 686 -30.32 -5.69 -4.18
N ALA A 687 -30.76 -6.68 -4.95
CA ALA A 687 -30.96 -6.54 -6.38
C ALA A 687 -32.29 -5.80 -6.68
N PRO A 688 -32.53 -5.37 -7.94
CA PRO A 688 -33.75 -4.62 -8.29
C PRO A 688 -35.07 -5.36 -8.03
N ASP A 689 -35.05 -6.68 -7.89
CA ASP A 689 -36.20 -7.52 -7.55
C ASP A 689 -36.27 -7.85 -6.05
N ASP A 690 -35.55 -7.08 -5.22
CA ASP A 690 -35.41 -7.25 -3.77
C ASP A 690 -34.76 -8.57 -3.32
N SER A 691 -34.16 -9.33 -4.24
CA SER A 691 -33.37 -10.50 -3.86
C SER A 691 -32.07 -10.09 -3.17
N VAL A 692 -31.69 -10.88 -2.18
CA VAL A 692 -30.56 -10.57 -1.30
C VAL A 692 -29.23 -10.84 -1.98
N LEU A 693 -28.29 -9.91 -1.81
CA LEU A 693 -26.93 -9.98 -2.33
C LEU A 693 -25.91 -9.98 -1.19
N ALA A 694 -24.80 -10.70 -1.41
CA ALA A 694 -23.64 -10.72 -0.54
C ALA A 694 -22.36 -10.87 -1.39
N LEU A 695 -21.19 -10.80 -0.75
CA LEU A 695 -19.91 -11.09 -1.37
C LEU A 695 -19.29 -12.36 -0.78
N ARG A 696 -18.93 -13.30 -1.65
CA ARG A 696 -18.13 -14.47 -1.32
C ARG A 696 -16.65 -14.13 -1.43
N ASP A 697 -15.87 -14.55 -0.45
CA ASP A 697 -14.42 -14.48 -0.46
C ASP A 697 -13.85 -15.63 -1.29
N LEU A 698 -13.19 -15.28 -2.39
CA LEU A 698 -12.40 -16.21 -3.22
C LEU A 698 -10.90 -15.95 -3.05
N SER A 699 -10.52 -15.19 -2.02
CA SER A 699 -9.12 -14.84 -1.80
C SER A 699 -8.29 -16.05 -1.44
N VAL A 700 -7.08 -16.07 -1.98
CA VAL A 700 -6.10 -17.11 -1.70
C VAL A 700 -4.98 -16.51 -0.87
N GLN A 701 -4.70 -17.12 0.29
CA GLN A 701 -3.56 -16.78 1.15
C GLN A 701 -2.64 -17.97 1.30
N GLU A 702 -1.37 -17.79 0.99
CA GLU A 702 -0.38 -18.88 0.96
C GLU A 702 0.98 -18.40 1.36
N ILE A 703 1.82 -19.32 1.84
CA ILE A 703 3.23 -19.04 2.09
C ILE A 703 4.00 -19.21 0.79
N TYR A 704 4.81 -18.21 0.45
CA TYR A 704 5.72 -18.23 -0.68
C TYR A 704 7.15 -18.12 -0.20
N SER A 705 8.07 -18.64 -0.98
CA SER A 705 9.51 -18.33 -0.88
C SER A 705 9.99 -17.62 -2.13
N VAL A 706 10.96 -16.73 -1.96
CA VAL A 706 11.76 -16.16 -3.04
C VAL A 706 13.24 -16.44 -2.80
N GLU A 707 13.96 -16.86 -3.84
CA GLU A 707 15.40 -17.02 -3.77
C GLU A 707 16.11 -15.67 -3.82
N LEU A 708 17.17 -15.56 -3.01
CA LEU A 708 17.95 -14.35 -2.82
C LEU A 708 19.43 -14.70 -3.01
N LYS A 709 20.12 -13.91 -3.84
CA LYS A 709 21.57 -14.01 -4.03
C LYS A 709 22.20 -12.68 -3.68
N THR A 710 23.07 -12.70 -2.67
CA THR A 710 23.91 -11.55 -2.33
C THR A 710 25.25 -11.68 -3.04
N HIS A 711 25.62 -10.65 -3.81
CA HIS A 711 26.94 -10.53 -4.45
C HIS A 711 27.77 -9.46 -3.77
#